data_AF-U1JDY1-F1
#
_entry.id   AF-U1JDY1-F1
#
_cell.length_a   1.000
_cell.length_b   1.000
_cell.length_c   1.000
_cell.angle_alpha   90.00
_cell.angle_beta   90.00
_cell.angle_gamma   90.00
#
_symmetry.space_group_name_H-M   'P 1'
#
loop_
_entity.id
_entity.type
_entity.pdbx_description
1 polymer ?
#
loop_
_entity_poly.entity_id
_entity_poly.type
_entity_poly.pdbx_seq_one_letter_code
_entity_poly.pdbx_strand_id
1 'polypeptide(L)'
;MIFKKPLMVSLYALALNTTYSHAMSWNICPGGIDRNIMKVKEEQPHQHMKYLSFSPQLPGEQLKVQGTQSSIIAMYNGSCEIFNGADFNGVQVNLLDTGESYDGSSLPFHQLVYGGEGNDIIITGNAIDYVYGKGGNDQIYTNDNYEKVDAGIGADCVEQGNQGQIQSAITAAESASCTGYKPASCSGLGNNIVVATNTSYTPGMTYLSVTPQGNNLTLTAEGDEQQVILYYDNQCEVIEAGSYSGVMVNLANTGEDYDGSNLNFHQLVIGGDGNDIIHTGDKIDYIYSGAGNDEIYSNAEYDKIDGGAGVDCVEEGAGRANMPSPISNVEYESCANTTKTIDVRDLPSSLASQYAKCKTQDYGFFAQLTNGNWKVEAMDSGITLHIAQYDDYKFAYSSNYQHCELSDGVTHITVTLSDGNDSLHASTITANMTVYAKDGKDTVQTGSGHDLIFGGNSSDSISSGNGNDWISGGSRIQTDHSGVVHTAAVGGKNGDGNDNINAGNGDDVIFGNEGGDKIQGGNGDDVIFGNSGNTDRLYGNSGADLIVDSGGNSWGNRAKAWGGSGQDIIVCESGQCELNGGGSKDFLATIATYSNVGLYGGDGGDILFVRGDSLPLGTGGSGNDLCYNEWNDSDVCSYLTSSKKKGGYFDTAVRKAGSGMSSRHEQALKMSSFRVHNGYSTFKQRMADLVNAKTFNAWQSNRSKSIYDLQ
;
A
#
# COMPACT_ATOMS: atom_id res chain seq x y z
N MET A 1 60.31 67.94 22.99
CA MET A 1 59.23 67.83 24.01
C MET A 1 57.98 67.35 23.31
N ILE A 2 57.50 66.13 23.62
CA ILE A 2 56.30 65.79 24.42
C ILE A 2 54.98 65.82 23.59
N PHE A 3 54.20 64.74 23.73
CA PHE A 3 52.83 64.44 23.20
C PHE A 3 52.71 64.10 21.69
N LYS A 4 51.88 63.13 21.26
CA LYS A 4 50.97 62.20 21.99
C LYS A 4 50.71 60.88 21.22
N LYS A 5 50.63 59.76 21.95
CA LYS A 5 49.91 58.50 21.58
C LYS A 5 48.38 58.75 21.61
N PRO A 6 47.45 57.82 21.24
CA PRO A 6 47.52 56.33 21.13
C PRO A 6 46.89 55.79 19.79
N LEU A 7 46.56 54.52 19.51
CA LEU A 7 46.36 53.21 20.20
C LEU A 7 47.06 52.09 19.36
N MET A 8 47.67 51.01 19.92
CA MET A 8 47.07 49.66 20.24
C MET A 8 46.33 48.97 19.05
N VAL A 9 46.31 47.64 18.80
CA VAL A 9 46.86 46.37 19.34
C VAL A 9 46.49 45.23 18.33
N SER A 10 47.18 44.09 18.12
CA SER A 10 48.50 43.56 18.54
C SER A 10 48.99 42.43 17.58
N LEU A 11 50.26 42.00 17.76
CA LEU A 11 50.86 40.68 17.44
C LEU A 11 50.05 39.50 18.07
N TYR A 12 50.18 38.23 17.67
CA TYR A 12 51.36 37.44 17.28
C TYR A 12 51.06 36.26 16.34
N ALA A 13 52.05 35.90 15.50
CA ALA A 13 52.30 34.51 15.06
C ALA A 13 53.81 34.31 14.85
N LEU A 14 54.48 33.51 15.69
CA LEU A 14 55.92 33.21 15.55
C LEU A 14 56.34 31.93 16.31
N ALA A 15 56.35 30.81 15.60
CA ALA A 15 57.12 29.57 15.85
C ALA A 15 56.99 28.71 14.56
N LEU A 16 58.05 28.43 13.80
CA LEU A 16 59.04 27.36 14.04
C LEU A 16 58.36 25.95 14.00
N ASN A 17 58.84 24.93 13.26
CA ASN A 17 60.22 24.75 12.81
C ASN A 17 60.42 23.73 11.66
N THR A 18 61.47 23.96 10.86
CA THR A 18 62.37 22.97 10.21
C THR A 18 61.86 21.86 9.25
N THR A 19 62.23 22.07 7.97
CA THR A 19 62.98 21.13 7.09
C THR A 19 62.43 19.74 6.77
N TYR A 20 62.08 19.54 5.49
CA TYR A 20 62.83 18.58 4.66
C TYR A 20 63.18 19.22 3.31
N SER A 21 64.48 19.36 3.03
CA SER A 21 64.98 19.86 1.76
C SER A 21 65.33 18.69 0.83
N HIS A 22 64.65 18.58 -0.29
CA HIS A 22 65.19 17.95 -1.49
C HIS A 22 65.18 18.98 -2.62
N ALA A 23 66.29 19.70 -2.74
CA ALA A 23 66.60 20.42 -3.96
C ALA A 23 66.93 19.39 -5.04
N MET A 24 66.00 19.16 -5.97
CA MET A 24 66.37 18.57 -7.27
C MET A 24 66.75 19.69 -8.24
N SER A 25 67.82 19.41 -8.99
CA SER A 25 68.51 20.35 -9.86
C SER A 25 67.66 20.82 -11.03
N TRP A 26 67.80 22.10 -11.36
CA TRP A 26 67.27 22.70 -12.57
C TRP A 26 67.80 21.99 -13.83
N ASN A 27 66.93 21.28 -14.53
CA ASN A 27 67.19 20.75 -15.88
C ASN A 27 65.86 20.51 -16.65
N ILE A 28 64.84 21.33 -16.35
CA ILE A 28 63.45 21.02 -16.68
C ILE A 28 63.13 21.28 -18.17
N CYS A 29 63.74 22.31 -18.79
CA CYS A 29 63.43 22.70 -20.17
C CYS A 29 64.69 22.90 -21.05
N PRO A 30 65.17 21.85 -21.74
CA PRO A 30 66.36 21.94 -22.59
C PRO A 30 66.11 22.43 -24.03
N GLY A 31 64.84 22.51 -24.47
CA GLY A 31 64.49 22.74 -25.89
C GLY A 31 63.89 24.10 -26.27
N GLY A 32 63.18 24.77 -25.34
CA GLY A 32 62.22 25.82 -25.72
C GLY A 32 60.99 25.24 -26.42
N ILE A 33 59.97 26.06 -26.70
CA ILE A 33 58.81 25.63 -27.51
C ILE A 33 58.90 26.26 -28.89
N ASP A 34 58.74 25.46 -29.95
CA ASP A 34 58.75 25.97 -31.33
C ASP A 34 57.62 27.00 -31.53
N ARG A 35 57.99 28.20 -32.00
CA ARG A 35 57.05 29.30 -32.24
C ARG A 35 56.09 29.06 -33.39
N ASN A 36 56.31 28.03 -34.21
CA ASN A 36 55.33 27.55 -35.18
C ASN A 36 54.18 26.77 -34.52
N ILE A 37 54.46 26.04 -33.43
CA ILE A 37 53.46 25.21 -32.72
C ILE A 37 52.84 25.92 -31.52
N MET A 38 53.49 26.96 -30.99
CA MET A 38 52.92 27.83 -29.96
C MET A 38 53.33 29.29 -30.16
N LYS A 39 52.34 30.16 -30.34
CA LYS A 39 52.56 31.61 -30.32
C LYS A 39 52.62 32.09 -28.87
N VAL A 40 53.65 32.88 -28.54
CA VAL A 40 53.81 33.51 -27.22
C VAL A 40 54.02 35.01 -27.39
N LYS A 41 53.26 35.83 -26.65
CA LYS A 41 53.24 37.30 -26.76
C LYS A 41 52.95 38.01 -25.44
N GLU A 42 53.27 39.29 -25.37
CA GLU A 42 52.71 40.21 -24.38
C GLU A 42 51.39 40.78 -24.93
N GLU A 43 50.32 40.71 -24.13
CA GLU A 43 49.00 41.26 -24.47
C GLU A 43 48.51 42.26 -23.41
N GLN A 44 47.70 43.23 -23.83
CA GLN A 44 47.13 44.31 -23.00
C GLN A 44 45.59 44.42 -23.18
N PRO A 45 44.81 43.38 -22.80
CA PRO A 45 43.36 43.33 -23.04
C PRO A 45 42.57 44.40 -22.26
N HIS A 46 43.09 44.89 -21.13
CA HIS A 46 42.53 46.01 -20.37
C HIS A 46 43.64 47.02 -20.02
N GLN A 47 43.31 48.31 -19.97
CA GLN A 47 44.27 49.44 -19.85
C GLN A 47 45.19 49.46 -18.60
N HIS A 48 45.06 48.47 -17.71
CA HIS A 48 45.82 48.36 -16.45
C HIS A 48 46.38 46.95 -16.16
N MET A 49 46.23 45.98 -17.06
CA MET A 49 46.66 44.58 -16.82
C MET A 49 47.48 44.04 -18.00
N LYS A 50 48.70 43.58 -17.72
CA LYS A 50 49.62 42.93 -18.66
C LYS A 50 49.48 41.41 -18.57
N TYR A 51 49.33 40.71 -19.69
CA TYR A 51 49.31 39.24 -19.71
C TYR A 51 50.43 38.67 -20.58
N LEU A 52 51.02 37.56 -20.11
CA LEU A 52 51.84 36.70 -20.97
C LEU A 52 50.90 35.69 -21.62
N SER A 53 50.69 35.83 -22.93
CA SER A 53 49.72 35.05 -23.69
C SER A 53 50.38 33.86 -24.39
N PHE A 54 49.77 32.68 -24.24
CA PHE A 54 50.10 31.44 -24.95
C PHE A 54 48.96 31.08 -25.91
N SER A 55 49.30 30.61 -27.11
CA SER A 55 48.31 30.09 -28.06
C SER A 55 48.87 28.87 -28.80
N PRO A 56 48.47 27.64 -28.38
CA PRO A 56 48.66 26.38 -29.10
C PRO A 56 48.29 26.49 -30.59
N GLN A 57 48.98 25.73 -31.46
CA GLN A 57 48.73 25.69 -32.91
C GLN A 57 48.68 24.26 -33.47
N LEU A 58 48.72 23.24 -32.61
CA LEU A 58 48.47 21.84 -32.95
C LEU A 58 47.24 21.33 -32.16
N PRO A 59 46.28 20.66 -32.81
CA PRO A 59 45.09 20.17 -32.14
C PRO A 59 45.38 18.95 -31.25
N GLY A 60 44.59 18.77 -30.18
CA GLY A 60 44.60 17.56 -29.33
C GLY A 60 45.81 17.38 -28.42
N GLU A 61 46.73 18.35 -28.34
CA GLU A 61 47.88 18.34 -27.43
C GLU A 61 47.58 19.18 -26.17
N GLN A 62 47.84 18.63 -24.97
CA GLN A 62 47.61 19.37 -23.72
C GLN A 62 48.65 20.48 -23.52
N LEU A 63 48.17 21.69 -23.20
CA LEU A 63 48.97 22.79 -22.69
C LEU A 63 48.96 22.77 -21.16
N LYS A 64 50.12 22.66 -20.52
CA LYS A 64 50.26 22.81 -19.07
C LYS A 64 51.15 24.00 -18.73
N VAL A 65 50.67 24.91 -17.89
CA VAL A 65 51.42 26.09 -17.43
C VAL A 65 51.48 26.10 -15.91
N GLN A 66 52.69 26.26 -15.35
CA GLN A 66 52.94 26.15 -13.91
C GLN A 66 54.06 27.07 -13.45
N GLY A 67 54.13 27.33 -12.14
CA GLY A 67 55.23 28.09 -11.53
C GLY A 67 54.73 29.27 -10.71
N THR A 68 55.53 30.33 -10.65
CA THR A 68 55.22 31.55 -9.89
C THR A 68 55.14 32.74 -10.83
N GLN A 69 54.55 33.85 -10.37
CA GLN A 69 54.55 35.10 -11.14
C GLN A 69 55.97 35.59 -11.48
N SER A 70 57.02 35.16 -10.76
CA SER A 70 58.42 35.44 -11.09
C SER A 70 59.08 34.43 -12.05
N SER A 71 58.50 33.25 -12.26
CA SER A 71 59.04 32.22 -13.15
C SER A 71 57.92 31.28 -13.61
N ILE A 72 57.51 31.44 -14.87
CA ILE A 72 56.40 30.73 -15.50
C ILE A 72 57.00 29.66 -16.43
N ILE A 73 56.55 28.41 -16.31
CA ILE A 73 56.98 27.30 -17.15
C ILE A 73 55.78 26.85 -17.97
N ALA A 74 55.86 26.98 -19.30
CA ALA A 74 54.87 26.39 -20.21
C ALA A 74 55.42 25.06 -20.77
N MET A 75 54.56 24.05 -20.87
CA MET A 75 54.84 22.72 -21.38
C MET A 75 53.76 22.33 -22.39
N TYR A 76 54.15 21.86 -23.57
CA TYR A 76 53.25 21.57 -24.69
C TYR A 76 53.94 20.69 -25.74
N ASN A 77 53.25 19.66 -26.26
CA ASN A 77 53.79 18.70 -27.23
C ASN A 77 55.23 18.23 -26.88
N GLY A 78 55.38 17.68 -25.67
CA GLY A 78 56.66 17.18 -25.12
C GLY A 78 57.77 18.22 -24.93
N SER A 79 57.55 19.49 -25.27
CA SER A 79 58.52 20.59 -25.22
C SER A 79 58.17 21.55 -24.08
N CYS A 80 59.15 22.32 -23.59
CA CYS A 80 58.87 23.34 -22.58
C CYS A 80 59.85 24.50 -22.58
N GLU A 81 59.40 25.62 -22.00
CA GLU A 81 60.13 26.89 -21.94
C GLU A 81 59.82 27.65 -20.64
N ILE A 82 60.82 28.38 -20.14
CA ILE A 82 60.74 29.16 -18.90
C ILE A 82 60.75 30.65 -19.23
N PHE A 83 59.74 31.36 -18.75
CA PHE A 83 59.52 32.79 -18.95
C PHE A 83 59.66 33.54 -17.62
N ASN A 84 60.18 34.77 -17.68
CA ASN A 84 60.13 35.69 -16.55
C ASN A 84 58.75 36.37 -16.52
N GLY A 85 57.92 36.01 -15.55
CA GLY A 85 56.58 36.59 -15.40
C GLY A 85 56.53 37.95 -14.67
N ALA A 86 57.65 38.46 -14.16
CA ALA A 86 57.66 39.55 -13.17
C ALA A 86 57.07 40.89 -13.66
N ASP A 87 57.05 41.11 -14.99
CA ASP A 87 56.47 42.29 -15.64
C ASP A 87 54.99 42.09 -16.04
N PHE A 88 54.39 40.94 -15.72
CA PHE A 88 53.03 40.54 -16.09
C PHE A 88 52.14 40.37 -14.85
N ASN A 89 50.84 40.66 -15.01
CA ASN A 89 49.81 40.55 -13.99
C ASN A 89 49.06 39.21 -14.03
N GLY A 90 49.24 38.42 -15.10
CA GLY A 90 48.58 37.14 -15.30
C GLY A 90 49.10 36.35 -16.50
N VAL A 91 48.62 35.13 -16.65
CA VAL A 91 48.75 34.31 -17.87
C VAL A 91 47.47 34.43 -18.69
N GLN A 92 47.59 34.55 -20.02
CA GLN A 92 46.46 34.38 -20.93
C GLN A 92 46.68 33.11 -21.77
N VAL A 93 45.62 32.35 -22.02
CA VAL A 93 45.62 31.17 -22.89
C VAL A 93 44.50 31.33 -23.91
N ASN A 94 44.82 31.08 -25.18
CA ASN A 94 43.81 30.96 -26.23
C ASN A 94 44.02 29.58 -26.89
N LEU A 95 43.13 28.62 -26.63
CA LEU A 95 43.15 27.29 -27.24
C LEU A 95 42.66 27.37 -28.70
N LEU A 96 42.58 26.23 -29.39
CA LEU A 96 42.10 26.16 -30.77
C LEU A 96 40.62 25.75 -30.76
N ASP A 97 39.98 25.81 -31.91
CA ASP A 97 38.57 25.44 -32.04
C ASP A 97 38.40 23.91 -32.24
N THR A 98 39.24 23.09 -31.58
CA THR A 98 39.37 21.64 -31.84
C THR A 98 39.27 20.72 -30.62
N GLY A 99 39.07 21.25 -29.40
CA GLY A 99 38.91 20.44 -28.18
C GLY A 99 40.26 20.08 -27.57
N GLU A 100 40.90 21.07 -26.95
CA GLU A 100 42.19 20.98 -26.29
C GLU A 100 42.06 20.87 -24.76
N SER A 101 43.15 20.47 -24.11
CA SER A 101 43.23 20.53 -22.64
C SER A 101 44.22 21.60 -22.19
N TYR A 102 43.79 22.38 -21.20
CA TYR A 102 44.63 23.31 -20.45
C TYR A 102 44.71 22.93 -18.97
N ASP A 103 45.92 22.83 -18.44
CA ASP A 103 46.17 22.68 -17.00
C ASP A 103 47.03 23.84 -16.46
N GLY A 104 46.35 24.75 -15.76
CA GLY A 104 46.90 25.87 -15.00
C GLY A 104 46.71 25.73 -13.48
N SER A 105 46.33 24.54 -12.98
CA SER A 105 46.05 24.26 -11.56
C SER A 105 47.15 24.70 -10.59
N SER A 106 48.39 24.74 -11.09
CA SER A 106 49.59 25.02 -10.30
C SER A 106 50.02 26.50 -10.34
N LEU A 107 49.19 27.40 -10.87
CA LEU A 107 49.46 28.84 -10.90
C LEU A 107 48.80 29.58 -9.71
N PRO A 108 49.56 30.33 -8.91
CA PRO A 108 49.03 31.09 -7.76
C PRO A 108 48.68 32.55 -8.10
N PHE A 109 48.36 32.86 -9.36
CA PHE A 109 48.08 34.22 -9.84
C PHE A 109 47.20 34.18 -11.11
N HIS A 110 46.53 35.30 -11.39
CA HIS A 110 45.41 35.41 -12.34
C HIS A 110 45.65 34.78 -13.72
N GLN A 111 44.63 34.07 -14.18
CA GLN A 111 44.55 33.43 -15.49
C GLN A 111 43.36 33.99 -16.29
N LEU A 112 43.56 34.09 -17.60
CA LEU A 112 42.53 34.46 -18.58
C LEU A 112 42.54 33.40 -19.68
N VAL A 113 41.60 32.46 -19.64
CA VAL A 113 41.55 31.32 -20.56
C VAL A 113 40.41 31.51 -21.56
N TYR A 114 40.71 31.31 -22.84
CA TYR A 114 39.73 31.15 -23.91
C TYR A 114 39.86 29.74 -24.45
N GLY A 115 38.75 29.00 -24.49
CA GLY A 115 38.68 27.65 -25.02
C GLY A 115 38.75 27.62 -26.54
N GLY A 116 37.62 27.37 -27.18
CA GLY A 116 37.51 27.14 -28.61
C GLY A 116 36.06 26.92 -28.96
N GLU A 117 35.80 26.49 -30.20
CA GLU A 117 34.48 25.95 -30.57
C GLU A 117 34.46 24.40 -30.46
N GLY A 118 35.34 23.79 -29.66
CA GLY A 118 35.47 22.34 -29.52
C GLY A 118 35.65 21.91 -28.07
N ASN A 119 35.22 20.69 -27.76
CA ASN A 119 35.06 20.15 -26.39
C ASN A 119 36.35 20.17 -25.55
N ASP A 120 36.58 21.25 -24.80
CA ASP A 120 37.82 21.49 -24.06
C ASP A 120 37.83 20.82 -22.66
N ILE A 121 39.02 20.78 -22.05
CA ILE A 121 39.21 20.46 -20.63
C ILE A 121 40.12 21.51 -20.00
N ILE A 122 39.54 22.42 -19.23
CA ILE A 122 40.19 23.62 -18.66
C ILE A 122 40.30 23.46 -17.14
N ILE A 123 41.51 23.51 -16.60
CA ILE A 123 41.76 23.47 -15.15
C ILE A 123 42.50 24.74 -14.73
N THR A 124 41.88 25.57 -13.87
CA THR A 124 42.47 26.83 -13.38
C THR A 124 43.00 26.70 -11.95
N GLY A 125 43.59 27.78 -11.42
CA GLY A 125 44.42 27.78 -10.22
C GLY A 125 43.72 28.43 -9.03
N ASN A 126 44.52 28.81 -8.02
CA ASN A 126 44.04 29.32 -6.74
C ASN A 126 44.03 30.86 -6.72
N ALA A 127 43.53 31.49 -7.78
CA ALA A 127 43.43 32.93 -7.93
C ALA A 127 42.11 33.30 -8.63
N ILE A 128 41.76 34.59 -8.62
CA ILE A 128 40.61 35.12 -9.37
C ILE A 128 40.90 34.95 -10.87
N ASP A 129 40.35 33.88 -11.43
CA ASP A 129 40.57 33.47 -12.81
C ASP A 129 39.33 33.78 -13.67
N TYR A 130 39.57 33.99 -14.96
CA TYR A 130 38.55 34.29 -15.97
C TYR A 130 38.60 33.23 -17.06
N VAL A 131 37.49 32.53 -17.29
CA VAL A 131 37.38 31.47 -18.31
C VAL A 131 36.25 31.81 -19.28
N TYR A 132 36.52 31.60 -20.56
CA TYR A 132 35.59 31.80 -21.68
C TYR A 132 35.72 30.61 -22.64
N GLY A 133 34.99 29.51 -22.43
CA GLY A 133 35.13 28.31 -23.28
C GLY A 133 34.77 28.61 -24.75
N LYS A 134 33.67 29.34 -24.95
CA LYS A 134 33.01 29.74 -26.22
C LYS A 134 32.03 28.70 -26.77
N GLY A 135 32.45 27.46 -27.04
CA GLY A 135 31.56 26.44 -27.59
C GLY A 135 32.18 25.06 -27.74
N GLY A 136 31.33 24.06 -27.98
CA GLY A 136 31.67 22.67 -27.69
C GLY A 136 31.31 22.34 -26.25
N ASN A 137 31.39 21.06 -25.88
CA ASN A 137 30.97 20.59 -24.56
C ASN A 137 32.19 20.51 -23.63
N ASP A 138 32.40 21.51 -22.81
CA ASP A 138 33.63 21.73 -22.04
C ASP A 138 33.61 21.08 -20.65
N GLN A 139 34.80 20.77 -20.12
CA GLN A 139 34.99 20.41 -18.71
C GLN A 139 35.86 21.46 -18.04
N ILE A 140 35.28 22.31 -17.19
CA ILE A 140 35.97 23.42 -16.55
C ILE A 140 36.08 23.16 -15.04
N TYR A 141 37.29 23.19 -14.51
CA TYR A 141 37.57 22.96 -13.09
C TYR A 141 38.27 24.18 -12.50
N THR A 142 37.66 24.87 -11.53
CA THR A 142 38.25 26.04 -10.85
C THR A 142 38.51 25.76 -9.37
N ASN A 143 39.55 26.38 -8.79
CA ASN A 143 40.08 25.99 -7.47
C ASN A 143 39.97 27.08 -6.39
N ASP A 144 39.54 28.30 -6.70
CA ASP A 144 39.17 29.33 -5.71
C ASP A 144 37.63 29.53 -5.72
N ASN A 145 37.16 30.59 -5.05
CA ASN A 145 35.73 30.84 -4.77
C ASN A 145 35.23 32.12 -5.50
N TYR A 146 36.07 32.75 -6.32
CA TYR A 146 35.86 34.09 -6.90
C TYR A 146 36.30 34.19 -8.36
N GLU A 147 35.93 33.22 -9.17
CA GLU A 147 36.15 33.24 -10.62
C GLU A 147 35.02 33.95 -11.37
N LYS A 148 35.27 34.16 -12.66
CA LYS A 148 34.21 34.40 -13.64
C LYS A 148 34.37 33.42 -14.79
N VAL A 149 33.45 32.46 -14.87
CA VAL A 149 33.42 31.43 -15.90
C VAL A 149 32.24 31.72 -16.82
N ASP A 150 32.50 31.82 -18.11
CA ASP A 150 31.49 31.82 -19.16
C ASP A 150 31.80 30.59 -20.01
N ALA A 151 31.07 29.49 -19.78
CA ALA A 151 31.43 28.20 -20.36
C ALA A 151 31.27 28.25 -21.90
N GLY A 152 30.11 28.68 -22.38
CA GLY A 152 29.94 29.07 -23.78
C GLY A 152 28.68 28.50 -24.38
N ILE A 153 28.84 27.65 -25.40
CA ILE A 153 27.75 27.04 -26.16
C ILE A 153 28.05 25.54 -26.31
N GLY A 154 27.59 24.77 -25.34
CA GLY A 154 27.57 23.31 -25.38
C GLY A 154 27.20 22.71 -24.03
N ALA A 155 27.29 21.38 -23.93
CA ALA A 155 26.98 20.63 -22.72
C ALA A 155 28.11 20.72 -21.69
N ASP A 156 28.29 21.92 -21.15
CA ASP A 156 29.44 22.31 -20.33
C ASP A 156 29.26 21.88 -18.88
N CYS A 157 30.25 21.19 -18.31
CA CYS A 157 30.33 21.00 -16.87
C CYS A 157 31.37 21.96 -16.26
N VAL A 158 31.00 22.60 -15.14
CA VAL A 158 31.86 23.53 -14.41
C VAL A 158 31.88 23.16 -12.93
N GLU A 159 33.01 22.66 -12.45
CA GLU A 159 33.20 22.25 -11.05
C GLU A 159 34.08 23.26 -10.29
N GLN A 160 33.60 23.73 -9.13
CA GLN A 160 34.31 24.68 -8.27
C GLN A 160 34.68 24.07 -6.92
N GLY A 161 35.97 24.05 -6.57
CA GLY A 161 36.44 23.73 -5.22
C GLY A 161 36.13 24.89 -4.23
N ASN A 162 36.00 24.69 -2.91
CA ASN A 162 36.01 23.45 -2.13
C ASN A 162 35.08 23.60 -0.89
N GLN A 163 33.98 24.37 -1.02
CA GLN A 163 32.97 24.59 0.03
C GLN A 163 31.50 24.68 -0.46
N GLY A 164 31.18 24.26 -1.68
CA GLY A 164 29.79 24.05 -2.12
C GLY A 164 28.88 25.28 -2.10
N GLN A 165 29.44 26.50 -2.09
CA GLN A 165 28.71 27.76 -2.22
C GLN A 165 29.35 28.62 -3.30
N ILE A 166 28.72 28.64 -4.47
CA ILE A 166 29.10 29.46 -5.62
C ILE A 166 28.96 30.94 -5.23
N GLN A 167 30.08 31.68 -5.14
CA GLN A 167 30.09 33.15 -5.05
C GLN A 167 30.58 33.82 -6.36
N SER A 168 30.98 33.01 -7.33
CA SER A 168 31.41 33.38 -8.66
C SER A 168 30.22 33.73 -9.57
N ALA A 169 30.50 34.42 -10.68
CA ALA A 169 29.53 34.62 -11.75
C ALA A 169 29.79 33.60 -12.86
N ILE A 170 29.19 32.42 -12.73
CA ILE A 170 29.15 31.39 -13.78
C ILE A 170 28.02 31.73 -14.75
N THR A 171 28.31 31.72 -16.05
CA THR A 171 27.32 31.78 -17.13
C THR A 171 27.50 30.60 -18.08
N ALA A 172 26.36 30.11 -18.62
CA ALA A 172 26.28 29.08 -19.64
C ALA A 172 26.85 27.68 -19.30
N ALA A 173 27.01 27.32 -18.02
CA ALA A 173 27.29 25.95 -17.61
C ALA A 173 25.99 25.11 -17.51
N GLU A 174 26.00 23.87 -17.99
CA GLU A 174 24.88 22.93 -17.84
C GLU A 174 24.96 22.10 -16.54
N SER A 175 26.17 21.66 -16.13
CA SER A 175 26.37 20.91 -14.89
C SER A 175 27.35 21.60 -13.93
N ALA A 176 27.11 21.46 -12.62
CA ALA A 176 28.00 21.95 -11.56
C ALA A 176 29.07 20.92 -11.10
N SER A 177 29.12 19.73 -11.73
CA SER A 177 30.18 18.74 -11.53
C SER A 177 30.49 18.00 -12.83
N CYS A 178 31.77 17.69 -13.02
CA CYS A 178 32.25 16.94 -14.18
C CYS A 178 32.48 15.44 -13.87
N THR A 179 32.14 14.98 -12.67
CA THR A 179 32.33 13.59 -12.26
C THR A 179 31.23 12.71 -12.86
N GLY A 180 31.59 11.83 -13.80
CA GLY A 180 30.67 10.91 -14.48
C GLY A 180 30.46 11.16 -15.98
N TYR A 181 31.25 12.03 -16.61
CA TYR A 181 31.00 12.57 -17.96
C TYR A 181 32.03 12.09 -19.02
N LYS A 182 31.59 11.87 -20.29
CA LYS A 182 32.37 11.56 -21.56
C LYS A 182 32.95 10.11 -21.72
N PRO A 183 33.47 9.63 -22.91
CA PRO A 183 33.21 9.94 -24.36
C PRO A 183 33.39 8.78 -25.43
N ALA A 184 33.06 9.07 -26.70
CA ALA A 184 33.82 8.76 -27.95
C ALA A 184 34.24 7.33 -28.41
N SER A 185 33.59 6.22 -28.06
CA SER A 185 33.93 4.90 -28.67
C SER A 185 32.77 3.96 -29.05
N CYS A 186 31.60 4.51 -29.34
CA CYS A 186 30.47 3.71 -29.82
C CYS A 186 30.68 3.21 -31.26
N SER A 187 30.54 1.90 -31.46
CA SER A 187 30.85 1.21 -32.72
C SER A 187 29.63 0.69 -33.49
N GLY A 188 28.42 0.97 -32.97
CA GLY A 188 27.14 0.60 -33.56
C GLY A 188 26.51 -0.62 -32.88
N LEU A 189 25.18 -0.60 -32.72
CA LEU A 189 24.40 -1.63 -32.03
C LEU A 189 24.09 -2.86 -32.92
N GLY A 190 24.50 -2.83 -34.19
CA GLY A 190 24.36 -3.94 -35.13
C GLY A 190 22.91 -4.27 -35.45
N ASN A 191 22.53 -5.55 -35.36
CA ASN A 191 21.15 -6.00 -35.55
C ASN A 191 20.35 -6.07 -34.24
N ASN A 192 20.96 -5.74 -33.10
CA ASN A 192 20.34 -5.90 -31.78
C ASN A 192 19.33 -4.78 -31.47
N ILE A 193 19.41 -3.66 -32.19
CA ILE A 193 18.45 -2.56 -32.13
C ILE A 193 18.09 -2.17 -33.57
N VAL A 194 16.80 -1.97 -33.83
CA VAL A 194 16.32 -1.34 -35.06
C VAL A 194 16.18 0.15 -34.81
N VAL A 195 16.92 0.96 -35.59
CA VAL A 195 16.80 2.42 -35.60
C VAL A 195 16.04 2.85 -36.87
N ALA A 196 14.99 3.67 -36.72
CA ALA A 196 14.15 4.13 -37.82
C ALA A 196 13.60 5.55 -37.60
N THR A 197 13.29 6.27 -38.67
CA THR A 197 12.57 7.55 -38.61
C THR A 197 11.06 7.30 -38.56
N ASN A 198 10.36 7.79 -37.53
CA ASN A 198 8.90 7.62 -37.39
C ASN A 198 8.17 8.98 -37.28
N THR A 199 7.16 9.19 -38.11
CA THR A 199 6.34 10.42 -38.18
C THR A 199 4.85 10.19 -37.89
N SER A 200 4.49 9.01 -37.35
CA SER A 200 3.10 8.53 -37.38
C SER A 200 2.27 8.85 -36.13
N TYR A 201 2.92 9.13 -34.99
CA TYR A 201 2.25 9.27 -33.68
C TYR A 201 1.63 10.66 -33.46
N THR A 202 2.32 11.74 -33.83
CA THR A 202 1.81 13.11 -33.76
C THR A 202 2.02 13.81 -35.10
N PRO A 203 0.94 14.31 -35.77
CA PRO A 203 1.05 14.94 -37.08
C PRO A 203 1.94 16.19 -37.07
N GLY A 204 3.19 16.05 -37.53
CA GLY A 204 4.16 17.14 -37.64
C GLY A 204 5.44 16.95 -36.81
N MET A 205 5.52 15.94 -35.94
CA MET A 205 6.76 15.58 -35.22
C MET A 205 7.45 14.39 -35.89
N THR A 206 8.77 14.30 -35.75
CA THR A 206 9.58 13.21 -36.34
C THR A 206 10.48 12.63 -35.25
N TYR A 207 10.27 11.38 -34.85
CA TYR A 207 11.03 10.74 -33.78
C TYR A 207 12.13 9.83 -34.33
N LEU A 208 13.25 9.80 -33.59
CA LEU A 208 14.29 8.78 -33.73
C LEU A 208 13.78 7.52 -33.02
N SER A 209 13.20 6.58 -33.77
CA SER A 209 12.62 5.36 -33.23
C SER A 209 13.69 4.29 -33.03
N VAL A 210 13.66 3.68 -31.85
CA VAL A 210 14.59 2.69 -31.31
C VAL A 210 13.76 1.49 -30.87
N THR A 211 14.16 0.28 -31.24
CA THR A 211 13.45 -0.95 -30.87
C THR A 211 14.45 -2.07 -30.64
N PRO A 212 14.68 -2.52 -29.39
CA PRO A 212 15.55 -3.66 -29.11
C PRO A 212 15.00 -4.95 -29.73
N GLN A 213 15.91 -5.86 -30.05
CA GLN A 213 15.65 -7.15 -30.67
C GLN A 213 16.19 -8.27 -29.77
N GLY A 214 15.68 -8.30 -28.54
CA GLY A 214 16.03 -9.23 -27.47
C GLY A 214 15.03 -9.14 -26.32
N ASN A 215 15.12 -10.05 -25.36
CA ASN A 215 14.24 -10.11 -24.21
C ASN A 215 15.05 -9.90 -22.92
N ASN A 216 14.43 -9.30 -21.91
CA ASN A 216 14.90 -9.29 -20.52
C ASN A 216 16.25 -8.57 -20.29
N LEU A 217 16.53 -7.50 -21.05
CA LEU A 217 17.73 -6.66 -20.94
C LEU A 217 17.36 -5.17 -20.95
N THR A 218 18.00 -4.39 -20.09
CA THR A 218 17.81 -2.93 -19.99
C THR A 218 18.36 -2.19 -21.22
N LEU A 219 17.57 -1.25 -21.75
CA LEU A 219 18.00 -0.25 -22.73
C LEU A 219 18.26 1.07 -22.03
N THR A 220 19.47 1.62 -22.12
CA THR A 220 19.81 2.92 -21.53
C THR A 220 20.04 3.96 -22.63
N ALA A 221 19.58 5.20 -22.41
CA ALA A 221 19.80 6.32 -23.32
C ALA A 221 20.27 7.56 -22.55
N GLU A 222 21.22 8.28 -23.13
CA GLU A 222 21.73 9.56 -22.60
C GLU A 222 22.05 10.54 -23.74
N GLY A 223 22.31 11.80 -23.40
CA GLY A 223 22.70 12.85 -24.34
C GLY A 223 21.63 13.92 -24.48
N ASP A 224 21.50 14.50 -25.68
CA ASP A 224 20.70 15.70 -25.91
C ASP A 224 20.02 15.72 -27.30
N GLU A 225 19.39 16.85 -27.63
CA GLU A 225 18.66 17.06 -28.89
C GLU A 225 19.56 17.03 -30.15
N GLN A 226 20.89 17.17 -30.01
CA GLN A 226 21.86 17.06 -31.10
C GLN A 226 22.45 15.65 -31.21
N GLN A 227 22.71 14.99 -30.08
CA GLN A 227 23.38 13.71 -30.03
C GLN A 227 22.80 12.79 -28.94
N VAL A 228 22.25 11.66 -29.36
CA VAL A 228 21.76 10.60 -28.48
C VAL A 228 22.76 9.46 -28.46
N ILE A 229 23.09 8.96 -27.27
CA ILE A 229 23.91 7.76 -27.08
C ILE A 229 23.03 6.67 -26.49
N LEU A 230 22.94 5.55 -27.20
CA LEU A 230 22.16 4.39 -26.78
C LEU A 230 23.09 3.27 -26.32
N TYR A 231 22.77 2.63 -25.20
CA TYR A 231 23.47 1.47 -24.67
C TYR A 231 22.52 0.27 -24.54
N TYR A 232 22.93 -0.87 -25.09
CA TYR A 232 22.17 -2.12 -25.03
C TYR A 232 23.12 -3.31 -25.20
N ASP A 233 22.92 -4.38 -24.42
CA ASP A 233 23.76 -5.60 -24.45
C ASP A 233 25.29 -5.32 -24.45
N ASN A 234 25.72 -4.38 -23.59
CA ASN A 234 27.12 -3.92 -23.48
C ASN A 234 27.72 -3.33 -24.79
N GLN A 235 26.89 -2.92 -25.74
CA GLN A 235 27.27 -2.16 -26.93
C GLN A 235 26.70 -0.74 -26.86
N CYS A 236 27.24 0.19 -27.65
CA CYS A 236 26.65 1.51 -27.82
C CYS A 236 26.73 2.04 -29.25
N GLU A 237 25.79 2.95 -29.56
CA GLU A 237 25.72 3.72 -30.80
C GLU A 237 25.45 5.19 -30.49
N VAL A 238 26.18 6.06 -31.18
CA VAL A 238 26.00 7.51 -31.14
C VAL A 238 25.21 7.90 -32.38
N ILE A 239 24.08 8.56 -32.19
CA ILE A 239 23.16 8.93 -33.27
C ILE A 239 22.98 10.45 -33.27
N GLU A 240 23.16 11.05 -34.46
CA GLU A 240 22.86 12.47 -34.67
C GLU A 240 21.35 12.70 -34.60
N ALA A 241 20.91 13.39 -33.55
CA ALA A 241 19.53 13.59 -33.16
C ALA A 241 18.94 14.93 -33.66
N GLY A 242 19.77 15.88 -34.09
CA GLY A 242 19.38 17.27 -34.40
C GLY A 242 18.38 17.51 -35.54
N SER A 243 17.90 16.45 -36.20
CA SER A 243 16.80 16.52 -37.19
C SER A 243 15.46 15.95 -36.68
N TYR A 244 15.46 15.41 -35.46
CA TYR A 244 14.33 14.77 -34.82
C TYR A 244 13.71 15.70 -33.76
N SER A 245 12.51 15.35 -33.32
CA SER A 245 11.75 16.05 -32.28
C SER A 245 11.80 15.36 -30.92
N GLY A 246 12.44 14.18 -30.87
CA GLY A 246 12.60 13.33 -29.69
C GLY A 246 13.08 11.93 -30.07
N VAL A 247 13.38 11.11 -29.06
CA VAL A 247 13.64 9.67 -29.19
C VAL A 247 12.34 8.90 -28.91
N MET A 248 12.00 7.93 -29.75
CA MET A 248 10.90 7.00 -29.50
C MET A 248 11.49 5.62 -29.18
N VAL A 249 11.12 5.04 -28.05
CA VAL A 249 11.56 3.71 -27.63
C VAL A 249 10.34 2.79 -27.69
N ASN A 250 10.44 1.68 -28.42
CA ASN A 250 9.42 0.62 -28.37
C ASN A 250 10.10 -0.61 -27.75
N LEU A 251 9.78 -0.96 -26.51
CA LEU A 251 10.24 -2.19 -25.88
C LEU A 251 9.44 -3.40 -26.43
N ALA A 252 9.67 -4.59 -25.87
CA ALA A 252 9.06 -5.82 -26.33
C ALA A 252 7.96 -6.29 -25.36
N ASN A 253 7.21 -7.31 -25.76
CA ASN A 253 6.11 -7.83 -24.94
C ASN A 253 6.60 -8.90 -23.95
N THR A 254 7.69 -8.64 -23.20
CA THR A 254 8.23 -9.60 -22.22
C THR A 254 8.68 -9.07 -20.86
N GLY A 255 8.48 -7.79 -20.52
CA GLY A 255 8.91 -7.22 -19.23
C GLY A 255 10.35 -6.72 -19.31
N GLU A 256 10.52 -5.55 -19.89
CA GLU A 256 11.80 -4.94 -20.25
C GLU A 256 12.04 -3.62 -19.50
N ASP A 257 13.29 -3.37 -19.11
CA ASP A 257 13.68 -2.13 -18.45
C ASP A 257 14.16 -1.07 -19.46
N TYR A 258 13.84 0.20 -19.22
CA TYR A 258 14.38 1.36 -19.92
C TYR A 258 14.91 2.41 -18.94
N ASP A 259 16.12 2.92 -19.18
CA ASP A 259 16.69 4.04 -18.43
C ASP A 259 17.13 5.18 -19.36
N GLY A 260 16.23 6.14 -19.54
CA GLY A 260 16.49 7.41 -20.21
C GLY A 260 16.67 8.59 -19.25
N SER A 261 16.98 8.36 -17.97
CA SER A 261 17.08 9.43 -16.96
C SER A 261 18.12 10.50 -17.30
N ASN A 262 19.20 10.12 -17.98
CA ASN A 262 20.28 11.02 -18.40
C ASN A 262 20.12 11.54 -19.85
N LEU A 263 18.95 11.36 -20.47
CA LEU A 263 18.63 11.86 -21.81
C LEU A 263 17.90 13.21 -21.73
N ASN A 264 18.62 14.29 -21.99
CA ASN A 264 18.11 15.66 -22.08
C ASN A 264 17.44 15.94 -23.44
N PHE A 265 16.60 15.02 -23.90
CA PHE A 265 15.81 15.14 -25.13
C PHE A 265 14.45 14.48 -24.93
N HIS A 266 13.40 15.02 -25.56
CA HIS A 266 12.03 14.49 -25.45
C HIS A 266 11.95 12.99 -25.78
N GLN A 267 11.33 12.23 -24.91
CA GLN A 267 11.23 10.77 -25.00
C GLN A 267 9.79 10.36 -25.33
N LEU A 268 9.64 9.27 -26.08
CA LEU A 268 8.36 8.63 -26.39
C LEU A 268 8.51 7.13 -26.18
N VAL A 269 8.30 6.68 -24.95
CA VAL A 269 8.44 5.28 -24.55
C VAL A 269 7.13 4.53 -24.76
N ILE A 270 7.23 3.34 -25.32
CA ILE A 270 6.17 2.35 -25.46
C ILE A 270 6.73 1.05 -24.86
N GLY A 271 6.14 0.55 -23.77
CA GLY A 271 6.62 -0.66 -23.08
C GLY A 271 6.25 -1.94 -23.83
N GLY A 272 4.99 -2.37 -23.74
CA GLY A 272 4.47 -3.51 -24.48
C GLY A 272 3.41 -4.27 -23.70
N ASP A 273 3.65 -5.56 -23.51
CA ASP A 273 2.96 -6.37 -22.50
C ASP A 273 4.04 -6.99 -21.59
N GLY A 274 3.75 -7.21 -20.31
CA GLY A 274 4.77 -7.59 -19.32
C GLY A 274 4.96 -6.47 -18.31
N ASN A 275 5.68 -6.74 -17.21
CA ASN A 275 5.93 -5.73 -16.18
C ASN A 275 7.22 -5.00 -16.52
N ASP A 276 7.11 -3.75 -16.97
CA ASP A 276 8.23 -2.92 -17.42
C ASP A 276 8.70 -1.95 -16.33
N ILE A 277 9.99 -1.58 -16.33
CA ILE A 277 10.54 -0.51 -15.48
C ILE A 277 11.07 0.62 -16.36
N ILE A 278 10.49 1.81 -16.27
CA ILE A 278 10.72 2.90 -17.23
C ILE A 278 11.19 4.16 -16.49
N HIS A 279 12.47 4.53 -16.64
CA HIS A 279 12.99 5.81 -16.16
C HIS A 279 13.12 6.79 -17.33
N THR A 280 12.70 8.05 -17.17
CA THR A 280 12.89 9.12 -18.16
C THR A 280 13.48 10.39 -17.55
N GLY A 281 13.85 11.35 -18.39
CA GLY A 281 14.72 12.48 -18.02
C GLY A 281 13.96 13.73 -17.58
N ASP A 282 14.63 14.89 -17.65
CA ASP A 282 14.10 16.20 -17.23
C ASP A 282 13.32 16.94 -18.35
N LYS A 283 13.03 16.27 -19.47
CA LYS A 283 12.31 16.84 -20.63
C LYS A 283 10.86 16.35 -20.65
N ILE A 284 9.99 17.08 -21.36
CA ILE A 284 8.58 16.69 -21.57
C ILE A 284 8.55 15.37 -22.35
N ASP A 285 8.26 14.30 -21.64
CA ASP A 285 8.30 12.94 -22.15
C ASP A 285 6.88 12.38 -22.32
N TYR A 286 6.77 11.33 -23.12
CA TYR A 286 5.53 10.65 -23.44
C TYR A 286 5.73 9.16 -23.15
N ILE A 287 4.97 8.59 -22.23
CA ILE A 287 5.14 7.20 -21.78
C ILE A 287 3.82 6.46 -22.00
N TYR A 288 3.89 5.28 -22.61
CA TYR A 288 2.78 4.35 -22.79
C TYR A 288 3.28 2.96 -22.40
N SER A 289 3.25 2.59 -21.12
CA SER A 289 3.90 1.36 -20.65
C SER A 289 3.20 0.12 -21.22
N GLY A 290 1.93 -0.11 -20.95
CA GLY A 290 1.13 -1.07 -21.71
C GLY A 290 0.40 -2.08 -20.84
N ALA A 291 0.53 -3.38 -21.08
CA ALA A 291 -0.23 -4.40 -20.36
C ALA A 291 0.62 -5.17 -19.36
N GLY A 292 0.72 -4.65 -18.14
CA GLY A 292 1.62 -5.13 -17.10
C GLY A 292 1.23 -4.69 -15.70
N ASN A 293 2.16 -4.84 -14.77
CA ASN A 293 2.19 -4.00 -13.57
C ASN A 293 3.52 -3.26 -13.63
N ASP A 294 3.49 -2.03 -14.12
CA ASP A 294 4.69 -1.29 -14.56
C ASP A 294 5.18 -0.27 -13.51
N GLU A 295 6.50 -0.05 -13.43
CA GLU A 295 7.11 0.91 -12.51
C GLU A 295 7.75 2.06 -13.31
N ILE A 296 7.23 3.28 -13.17
CA ILE A 296 7.59 4.42 -14.02
C ILE A 296 8.18 5.56 -13.16
N TYR A 297 9.33 6.09 -13.58
CA TYR A 297 10.06 7.14 -12.86
C TYR A 297 10.43 8.27 -13.83
N SER A 298 9.66 9.36 -13.84
CA SER A 298 9.93 10.49 -14.73
C SER A 298 10.47 11.70 -13.96
N ASN A 299 11.54 12.34 -14.45
CA ASN A 299 12.23 13.38 -13.67
C ASN A 299 11.80 14.82 -14.03
N ALA A 300 10.97 14.98 -15.07
CA ALA A 300 10.55 16.29 -15.58
C ALA A 300 9.33 16.89 -14.87
N GLU A 301 9.08 18.17 -15.16
CA GLU A 301 7.98 18.97 -14.60
C GLU A 301 6.66 18.89 -15.40
N TYR A 302 6.60 18.12 -16.49
CA TYR A 302 5.39 18.01 -17.33
C TYR A 302 5.43 16.84 -18.33
N ASP A 303 5.15 15.62 -17.87
CA ASP A 303 5.16 14.42 -18.71
C ASP A 303 3.75 13.95 -19.08
N LYS A 304 3.60 13.21 -20.18
CA LYS A 304 2.35 12.56 -20.54
C LYS A 304 2.49 11.05 -20.40
N ILE A 305 1.95 10.50 -19.32
CA ILE A 305 2.08 9.08 -18.97
C ILE A 305 0.74 8.36 -19.12
N ASP A 306 0.79 7.15 -19.67
CA ASP A 306 -0.31 6.21 -19.84
C ASP A 306 0.18 4.82 -19.39
N GLY A 307 -0.22 4.39 -18.19
CA GLY A 307 0.21 3.09 -17.64
C GLY A 307 -0.44 1.89 -18.32
N GLY A 308 -1.48 2.12 -19.12
CA GLY A 308 -2.17 1.07 -19.86
C GLY A 308 -3.08 0.18 -19.01
N ALA A 309 -2.68 -1.05 -18.70
CA ALA A 309 -3.56 -2.14 -18.30
C ALA A 309 -2.96 -3.12 -17.28
N GLY A 310 -2.72 -2.67 -16.06
CA GLY A 310 -2.81 -3.51 -14.87
C GLY A 310 -2.70 -2.74 -13.56
N VAL A 311 -1.54 -2.79 -12.90
CA VAL A 311 -1.28 -2.12 -11.61
C VAL A 311 0.04 -1.37 -11.70
N ASP A 312 -0.06 -0.14 -12.19
CA ASP A 312 1.07 0.61 -12.72
C ASP A 312 1.34 1.82 -11.83
N CYS A 313 2.57 2.01 -11.36
CA CYS A 313 2.93 3.09 -10.44
C CYS A 313 3.85 4.13 -11.11
N VAL A 314 3.70 5.40 -10.72
CA VAL A 314 4.56 6.52 -11.17
C VAL A 314 5.13 7.26 -9.97
N GLU A 315 6.43 7.50 -9.99
CA GLU A 315 7.11 8.49 -9.15
C GLU A 315 7.67 9.61 -10.03
N GLU A 316 7.16 10.84 -9.83
CA GLU A 316 7.63 12.03 -10.53
C GLU A 316 8.69 12.81 -9.74
N GLY A 317 9.66 13.39 -10.44
CA GLY A 317 10.70 14.26 -9.90
C GLY A 317 10.14 15.51 -9.21
N ALA A 318 10.77 15.92 -8.11
CA ALA A 318 10.34 17.07 -7.30
C ALA A 318 10.71 18.44 -7.93
N GLY A 319 10.02 18.80 -9.01
CA GLY A 319 10.25 20.03 -9.78
C GLY A 319 9.60 21.31 -9.24
N ARG A 320 9.90 22.44 -9.90
CA ARG A 320 9.68 23.83 -9.43
C ARG A 320 8.44 24.54 -9.99
N ALA A 321 7.78 24.03 -11.03
CA ALA A 321 6.58 24.63 -11.64
C ALA A 321 5.28 23.90 -11.28
N ASN A 322 4.25 24.66 -10.90
CA ASN A 322 2.91 24.14 -10.58
C ASN A 322 2.08 23.80 -11.84
N MET A 323 2.62 23.02 -12.79
CA MET A 323 1.85 22.47 -13.92
C MET A 323 1.83 20.94 -13.84
N PRO A 324 0.72 20.31 -13.44
CA PRO A 324 0.68 18.86 -13.31
C PRO A 324 0.75 18.15 -14.68
N SER A 325 1.57 17.12 -14.74
CA SER A 325 1.70 16.17 -15.85
C SER A 325 0.37 15.52 -16.23
N PRO A 326 0.01 15.45 -17.53
CA PRO A 326 -1.14 14.66 -18.01
C PRO A 326 -0.91 13.14 -17.91
N ILE A 327 -1.07 12.60 -16.69
CA ILE A 327 -1.01 11.17 -16.34
C ILE A 327 -2.39 10.50 -16.42
N SER A 328 -2.41 9.25 -16.89
CA SER A 328 -3.58 8.38 -17.10
C SER A 328 -3.24 6.90 -16.89
N ASN A 329 -4.24 6.08 -16.54
CA ASN A 329 -4.10 4.63 -16.35
C ASN A 329 -2.94 4.23 -15.41
N VAL A 330 -2.67 5.04 -14.39
CA VAL A 330 -1.62 4.85 -13.39
C VAL A 330 -2.23 5.04 -12.02
N GLU A 331 -1.75 4.25 -11.09
CA GLU A 331 -2.12 4.24 -9.70
C GLU A 331 -1.00 4.89 -8.84
N TYR A 332 -1.29 6.09 -8.33
CA TYR A 332 -0.36 7.05 -7.68
C TYR A 332 0.16 6.68 -6.26
N GLU A 333 0.79 5.52 -6.08
CA GLU A 333 1.64 5.23 -4.90
C GLU A 333 3.12 5.40 -5.25
N SER A 334 3.94 5.81 -4.26
CA SER A 334 5.40 5.74 -4.42
C SER A 334 5.79 4.30 -4.75
N CYS A 335 6.62 4.08 -5.76
CA CYS A 335 6.98 2.74 -6.26
C CYS A 335 7.56 1.81 -5.17
N ALA A 336 8.02 2.35 -4.04
CA ALA A 336 8.36 1.62 -2.82
C ALA A 336 7.20 0.86 -2.13
N ASN A 337 5.95 1.08 -2.51
CA ASN A 337 4.77 0.30 -2.15
C ASN A 337 3.95 0.01 -3.41
N THR A 338 4.06 -1.20 -3.95
CA THR A 338 3.18 -1.69 -5.02
C THR A 338 1.83 -2.10 -4.43
N THR A 339 1.04 -1.12 -3.97
CA THR A 339 -0.39 -1.28 -3.69
C THR A 339 -1.24 -0.33 -4.54
N LYS A 340 -2.53 -0.68 -4.64
CA LYS A 340 -3.35 -0.45 -5.81
C LYS A 340 -4.10 0.90 -5.72
N THR A 341 -3.50 1.98 -6.23
CA THR A 341 -3.85 3.39 -5.97
C THR A 341 -4.83 4.04 -6.95
N ILE A 342 -6.08 3.68 -6.73
CA ILE A 342 -7.30 4.12 -7.43
C ILE A 342 -7.38 5.64 -7.69
N ASP A 343 -7.56 6.05 -8.96
CA ASP A 343 -7.79 7.46 -9.33
C ASP A 343 -9.12 7.99 -8.76
N VAL A 344 -9.01 9.01 -7.91
CA VAL A 344 -10.13 9.69 -7.24
C VAL A 344 -11.12 10.34 -8.23
N ARG A 345 -10.73 10.54 -9.50
CA ARG A 345 -11.58 11.08 -10.57
C ARG A 345 -12.51 10.03 -11.18
N ASP A 346 -12.12 8.76 -11.18
CA ASP A 346 -12.93 7.64 -11.67
C ASP A 346 -13.90 7.11 -10.60
N LEU A 347 -13.64 7.46 -9.34
CA LEU A 347 -14.61 7.26 -8.26
C LEU A 347 -15.91 8.05 -8.53
N PRO A 348 -17.09 7.48 -8.19
CA PRO A 348 -18.34 8.24 -8.18
C PRO A 348 -18.17 9.57 -7.46
N SER A 349 -18.74 10.66 -8.00
CA SER A 349 -18.50 12.02 -7.49
C SER A 349 -18.85 12.22 -6.00
N SER A 350 -19.75 11.39 -5.46
CA SER A 350 -20.08 11.30 -4.03
C SER A 350 -18.97 10.68 -3.15
N LEU A 351 -18.18 9.75 -3.71
CA LEU A 351 -17.03 9.12 -3.05
C LEU A 351 -15.78 10.00 -3.22
N ALA A 352 -15.52 10.53 -4.42
CA ALA A 352 -14.46 11.50 -4.66
C ALA A 352 -14.55 12.70 -3.68
N SER A 353 -15.77 13.22 -3.48
CA SER A 353 -16.07 14.30 -2.53
C SER A 353 -15.99 13.92 -1.05
N GLN A 354 -15.83 12.64 -0.72
CA GLN A 354 -15.53 12.16 0.64
C GLN A 354 -14.03 11.95 0.83
N TYR A 355 -13.38 11.25 -0.12
CA TYR A 355 -11.93 11.05 -0.13
C TYR A 355 -11.17 12.38 -0.07
N ALA A 356 -11.58 13.37 -0.86
CA ALA A 356 -10.99 14.71 -0.87
C ALA A 356 -11.22 15.56 0.40
N LYS A 357 -11.93 15.04 1.42
CA LYS A 357 -12.10 15.69 2.73
C LYS A 357 -11.15 15.12 3.80
N CYS A 358 -10.27 14.19 3.42
CA CYS A 358 -9.37 13.51 4.34
C CYS A 358 -7.97 14.16 4.40
N LYS A 359 -7.28 13.89 5.52
CA LYS A 359 -5.96 14.35 5.97
C LYS A 359 -5.95 15.86 6.29
N THR A 360 -5.51 16.30 7.48
CA THR A 360 -4.30 15.88 8.21
C THR A 360 -4.52 15.47 9.68
N GLN A 361 -4.30 14.19 10.02
CA GLN A 361 -3.63 13.72 11.25
C GLN A 361 -2.94 12.37 10.94
N ASP A 362 -1.91 12.01 11.72
CA ASP A 362 -1.11 10.80 11.50
C ASP A 362 -1.74 9.52 12.10
N TYR A 363 -2.82 9.66 12.90
CA TYR A 363 -3.39 8.56 13.69
C TYR A 363 -4.93 8.57 13.64
N GLY A 364 -5.47 7.36 13.66
CA GLY A 364 -6.89 7.06 13.66
C GLY A 364 -7.08 5.57 13.40
N PHE A 365 -6.70 5.10 12.21
CA PHE A 365 -6.56 3.67 11.91
C PHE A 365 -5.44 3.40 10.90
N PHE A 366 -4.87 2.20 10.97
CA PHE A 366 -3.98 1.63 9.97
C PHE A 366 -4.81 0.87 8.92
N ALA A 367 -4.40 0.88 7.66
CA ALA A 367 -4.92 -0.03 6.64
C ALA A 367 -3.78 -0.68 5.83
N GLN A 368 -3.97 -1.93 5.43
CA GLN A 368 -3.02 -2.68 4.60
C GLN A 368 -3.74 -3.74 3.76
N LEU A 369 -3.51 -3.76 2.45
CA LEU A 369 -3.94 -4.83 1.56
C LEU A 369 -2.83 -5.89 1.45
N THR A 370 -3.16 -7.18 1.52
CA THR A 370 -2.23 -8.26 1.22
C THR A 370 -2.98 -9.46 0.64
N ASN A 371 -2.66 -9.86 -0.59
CA ASN A 371 -3.29 -11.00 -1.28
C ASN A 371 -4.84 -10.97 -1.25
N GLY A 372 -5.44 -9.79 -1.41
CA GLY A 372 -6.90 -9.62 -1.40
C GLY A 372 -7.54 -9.61 -0.01
N ASN A 373 -6.79 -9.74 1.09
CA ASN A 373 -7.28 -9.45 2.45
C ASN A 373 -6.91 -8.01 2.83
N TRP A 374 -7.89 -7.18 3.15
CA TRP A 374 -7.69 -5.80 3.57
C TRP A 374 -7.82 -5.70 5.08
N LYS A 375 -6.70 -5.51 5.77
CA LYS A 375 -6.66 -5.32 7.22
C LYS A 375 -6.85 -3.84 7.54
N VAL A 376 -7.76 -3.54 8.47
CA VAL A 376 -8.04 -2.20 9.00
C VAL A 376 -7.97 -2.26 10.53
N GLU A 377 -7.08 -1.50 11.16
CA GLU A 377 -6.82 -1.57 12.61
C GLU A 377 -6.89 -0.19 13.26
N ALA A 378 -7.86 0.02 14.17
CA ALA A 378 -7.99 1.25 14.93
C ALA A 378 -6.78 1.46 15.85
N MET A 379 -6.21 2.67 15.81
CA MET A 379 -5.09 3.07 16.67
C MET A 379 -5.57 3.81 17.93
N ASP A 380 -6.75 4.42 17.87
CA ASP A 380 -7.30 5.30 18.90
C ASP A 380 -8.63 4.77 19.44
N SER A 381 -8.91 5.08 20.72
CA SER A 381 -10.15 4.70 21.40
C SER A 381 -11.28 5.70 21.28
N GLY A 382 -12.51 5.18 21.18
CA GLY A 382 -13.71 5.96 20.91
C GLY A 382 -13.92 6.22 19.42
N ILE A 383 -13.35 5.41 18.53
CA ILE A 383 -13.34 5.65 17.08
C ILE A 383 -14.71 5.33 16.47
N THR A 384 -15.15 6.18 15.53
CA THR A 384 -16.23 5.83 14.60
C THR A 384 -15.63 5.59 13.22
N LEU A 385 -15.48 4.32 12.87
CA LEU A 385 -14.96 3.82 11.60
C LEU A 385 -16.14 3.47 10.68
N HIS A 386 -16.14 4.03 9.48
CA HIS A 386 -17.05 3.66 8.41
C HIS A 386 -16.26 2.90 7.35
N ILE A 387 -16.83 1.84 6.78
CA ILE A 387 -16.28 1.15 5.61
C ILE A 387 -17.40 1.00 4.57
N ALA A 388 -17.27 1.65 3.44
CA ALA A 388 -18.29 1.67 2.40
C ALA A 388 -17.76 1.09 1.10
N GLN A 389 -18.50 0.15 0.51
CA GLN A 389 -18.27 -0.28 -0.86
C GLN A 389 -19.01 0.64 -1.84
N TYR A 390 -18.32 0.97 -2.93
CA TYR A 390 -18.81 1.69 -4.09
C TYR A 390 -18.30 0.94 -5.33
N ASP A 391 -19.18 0.18 -5.95
CA ASP A 391 -18.85 -0.74 -7.05
C ASP A 391 -17.70 -1.70 -6.65
N ASP A 392 -16.56 -1.67 -7.34
CA ASP A 392 -15.41 -2.53 -7.03
C ASP A 392 -14.53 -1.99 -5.88
N TYR A 393 -14.67 -0.70 -5.53
CA TYR A 393 -13.86 0.00 -4.55
C TYR A 393 -14.41 -0.09 -3.13
N LYS A 394 -13.53 -0.29 -2.15
CA LYS A 394 -13.84 -0.34 -0.71
C LYS A 394 -13.13 0.85 -0.04
N PHE A 395 -13.89 1.66 0.68
CA PHE A 395 -13.44 2.93 1.24
C PHE A 395 -13.65 2.96 2.76
N ALA A 396 -12.57 3.10 3.53
CA ALA A 396 -12.59 3.20 4.97
C ALA A 396 -12.34 4.65 5.39
N TYR A 397 -13.11 5.18 6.33
CA TYR A 397 -12.88 6.51 6.88
C TYR A 397 -13.26 6.64 8.35
N SER A 398 -12.53 7.47 9.10
CA SER A 398 -12.83 7.80 10.48
C SER A 398 -13.48 9.16 10.58
N SER A 399 -14.68 9.21 11.16
CA SER A 399 -15.41 10.45 11.42
C SER A 399 -14.71 11.35 12.46
N ASN A 400 -13.78 10.80 13.25
CA ASN A 400 -13.12 11.51 14.34
C ASN A 400 -11.80 12.20 13.90
N TYR A 401 -11.05 11.57 12.99
CA TYR A 401 -9.65 11.93 12.70
C TYR A 401 -9.40 12.50 11.31
N GLN A 402 -10.44 12.62 10.46
CA GLN A 402 -10.31 12.95 9.03
C GLN A 402 -9.34 12.00 8.30
N HIS A 403 -9.15 10.78 8.80
CA HIS A 403 -8.35 9.74 8.15
C HIS A 403 -9.24 8.93 7.20
N CYS A 404 -8.76 8.64 6.00
CA CYS A 404 -9.41 7.65 5.14
C CYS A 404 -8.41 6.93 4.23
N GLU A 405 -8.79 5.72 3.84
CA GLU A 405 -8.01 4.77 3.03
C GLU A 405 -8.96 4.10 2.02
N LEU A 406 -8.44 3.75 0.85
CA LEU A 406 -9.23 3.27 -0.28
C LEU A 406 -8.50 2.08 -0.92
N SER A 407 -9.23 1.02 -1.25
CA SER A 407 -8.64 -0.23 -1.77
C SER A 407 -9.62 -1.00 -2.65
N ASP A 408 -9.11 -1.62 -3.71
CA ASP A 408 -9.83 -2.56 -4.57
C ASP A 408 -9.10 -3.92 -4.58
N GLY A 409 -9.59 -4.87 -5.38
CA GLY A 409 -9.15 -6.27 -5.27
C GLY A 409 -9.46 -6.93 -3.91
N VAL A 410 -10.19 -6.24 -3.03
CA VAL A 410 -10.56 -6.69 -1.69
C VAL A 410 -11.56 -7.85 -1.78
N THR A 411 -11.11 -9.04 -1.39
CA THR A 411 -11.91 -10.27 -1.32
C THR A 411 -12.40 -10.60 0.10
N HIS A 412 -11.67 -10.11 1.11
CA HIS A 412 -11.98 -10.29 2.54
C HIS A 412 -11.50 -9.04 3.30
N ILE A 413 -12.21 -8.64 4.36
CA ILE A 413 -11.85 -7.48 5.20
C ILE A 413 -11.61 -7.94 6.63
N THR A 414 -10.49 -7.57 7.23
CA THR A 414 -10.21 -7.84 8.65
C THR A 414 -10.19 -6.53 9.43
N VAL A 415 -11.23 -6.26 10.23
CA VAL A 415 -11.32 -5.08 11.08
C VAL A 415 -10.94 -5.42 12.52
N THR A 416 -10.08 -4.60 13.11
CA THR A 416 -9.70 -4.69 14.53
C THR A 416 -9.92 -3.32 15.16
N LEU A 417 -10.86 -3.19 16.08
CA LEU A 417 -11.10 -1.93 16.82
C LEU A 417 -10.14 -1.82 18.03
N SER A 418 -10.28 -0.80 18.86
CA SER A 418 -9.42 -0.52 20.02
C SER A 418 -9.98 -1.13 21.31
N ASP A 419 -9.34 -0.85 22.46
CA ASP A 419 -9.87 -1.21 23.79
C ASP A 419 -10.77 -0.09 24.36
N GLY A 420 -11.60 0.54 23.51
CA GLY A 420 -12.56 1.57 23.91
C GLY A 420 -13.88 1.48 23.14
N ASN A 421 -14.88 2.26 23.58
CA ASN A 421 -16.24 2.22 23.01
C ASN A 421 -16.27 2.71 21.55
N ASP A 422 -16.15 1.78 20.60
CA ASP A 422 -15.92 2.05 19.19
C ASP A 422 -17.18 1.75 18.35
N SER A 423 -17.22 2.25 17.11
CA SER A 423 -18.36 2.06 16.22
C SER A 423 -17.88 1.75 14.81
N LEU A 424 -18.26 0.59 14.28
CA LEU A 424 -18.05 0.16 12.90
C LEU A 424 -19.36 0.27 12.11
N HIS A 425 -19.32 0.98 10.98
CA HIS A 425 -20.44 1.11 10.06
C HIS A 425 -20.05 0.64 8.65
N ALA A 426 -20.36 -0.62 8.35
CA ALA A 426 -19.96 -1.30 7.12
C ALA A 426 -21.13 -1.86 6.28
N SER A 427 -22.33 -1.28 6.40
CA SER A 427 -23.58 -1.81 5.82
C SER A 427 -23.68 -1.85 4.29
N THR A 428 -22.77 -1.24 3.54
CA THR A 428 -22.75 -1.35 2.06
C THR A 428 -21.74 -2.36 1.54
N ILE A 429 -20.89 -2.93 2.40
CA ILE A 429 -19.91 -3.96 2.02
C ILE A 429 -20.64 -5.22 1.54
N THR A 430 -20.11 -5.88 0.50
CA THR A 430 -20.61 -7.18 0.00
C THR A 430 -19.56 -8.30 0.08
N ALA A 431 -18.40 -8.01 0.67
CA ALA A 431 -17.30 -8.94 0.87
C ALA A 431 -17.26 -9.40 2.33
N ASN A 432 -16.90 -10.66 2.56
CA ASN A 432 -16.80 -11.23 3.90
C ASN A 432 -15.90 -10.39 4.82
N MET A 433 -16.38 -10.14 6.03
CA MET A 433 -15.68 -9.40 7.07
C MET A 433 -15.24 -10.32 8.21
N THR A 434 -14.18 -9.95 8.90
CA THR A 434 -13.82 -10.49 10.21
C THR A 434 -13.56 -9.32 11.15
N VAL A 435 -14.37 -9.18 12.19
CA VAL A 435 -14.40 -8.00 13.05
C VAL A 435 -14.08 -8.40 14.48
N TYR A 436 -13.06 -7.76 15.07
CA TYR A 436 -12.73 -7.86 16.49
C TYR A 436 -12.97 -6.50 17.15
N ALA A 437 -14.03 -6.34 17.94
CA ALA A 437 -14.34 -5.06 18.60
C ALA A 437 -13.51 -4.83 19.88
N LYS A 438 -13.25 -5.89 20.68
CA LYS A 438 -12.37 -5.95 21.87
C LYS A 438 -13.01 -5.40 23.16
N ASP A 439 -12.31 -4.64 23.99
CA ASP A 439 -12.84 -4.11 25.25
C ASP A 439 -13.60 -2.82 24.94
N GLY A 440 -14.91 -2.77 25.16
CA GLY A 440 -15.67 -1.59 24.77
C GLY A 440 -17.17 -1.77 24.92
N LYS A 441 -17.92 -0.70 24.75
CA LYS A 441 -19.36 -0.77 24.45
C LYS A 441 -19.55 -0.41 23.01
N ASP A 442 -19.46 -1.43 22.17
CA ASP A 442 -19.18 -1.25 20.77
C ASP A 442 -20.46 -1.34 19.94
N THR A 443 -20.44 -0.67 18.79
CA THR A 443 -21.53 -0.74 17.82
C THR A 443 -20.98 -1.26 16.51
N VAL A 444 -21.21 -2.54 16.23
CA VAL A 444 -20.74 -3.19 15.00
C VAL A 444 -21.90 -3.35 14.03
N GLN A 445 -21.78 -2.76 12.85
CA GLN A 445 -22.64 -3.04 11.72
C GLN A 445 -21.78 -3.49 10.54
N THR A 446 -21.98 -4.71 10.05
CA THR A 446 -21.44 -5.16 8.75
C THR A 446 -22.56 -5.17 7.70
N GLY A 447 -22.33 -5.80 6.53
CA GLY A 447 -23.10 -5.54 5.31
C GLY A 447 -23.79 -6.76 4.72
N SER A 448 -23.25 -7.27 3.62
CA SER A 448 -23.56 -8.58 3.08
C SER A 448 -22.26 -9.35 2.96
N GLY A 449 -22.27 -10.66 3.21
CA GLY A 449 -21.07 -11.47 3.24
C GLY A 449 -21.32 -12.80 3.95
N HIS A 450 -20.24 -13.42 4.39
CA HIS A 450 -20.26 -14.44 5.42
C HIS A 450 -19.29 -13.96 6.49
N ASP A 451 -19.81 -13.19 7.43
CA ASP A 451 -19.03 -12.39 8.35
C ASP A 451 -18.72 -13.15 9.64
N LEU A 452 -17.57 -12.84 10.25
CA LEU A 452 -17.14 -13.40 11.53
C LEU A 452 -16.92 -12.26 12.53
N ILE A 453 -17.83 -12.11 13.48
CA ILE A 453 -17.87 -10.96 14.40
C ILE A 453 -17.65 -11.43 15.83
N PHE A 454 -16.69 -10.78 16.49
CA PHE A 454 -16.51 -10.82 17.93
C PHE A 454 -16.81 -9.41 18.44
N GLY A 455 -17.86 -9.26 19.27
CA GLY A 455 -18.11 -8.05 20.04
C GLY A 455 -16.93 -7.85 20.98
N GLY A 456 -17.01 -8.35 22.22
CA GLY A 456 -16.00 -7.89 23.14
C GLY A 456 -16.14 -8.25 24.60
N ASN A 457 -15.72 -7.31 25.42
CA ASN A 457 -16.02 -7.24 26.83
C ASN A 457 -16.84 -5.96 27.05
N SER A 458 -17.94 -6.09 27.78
CA SER A 458 -19.05 -5.14 28.03
C SER A 458 -20.26 -5.37 27.10
N SER A 459 -21.10 -4.34 26.91
CA SER A 459 -22.42 -4.47 26.28
C SER A 459 -22.36 -3.89 24.87
N ASP A 460 -22.48 -4.77 23.89
CA ASP A 460 -22.29 -4.44 22.48
C ASP A 460 -23.61 -4.46 21.69
N SER A 461 -23.61 -3.78 20.56
CA SER A 461 -24.73 -3.76 19.61
C SER A 461 -24.25 -4.20 18.24
N ILE A 462 -24.61 -5.42 17.83
CA ILE A 462 -24.11 -6.07 16.61
C ILE A 462 -25.24 -6.24 15.60
N SER A 463 -24.98 -5.90 14.33
CA SER A 463 -25.85 -6.16 13.19
C SER A 463 -25.03 -6.65 11.99
N SER A 464 -25.14 -7.91 11.57
CA SER A 464 -24.26 -8.45 10.52
C SER A 464 -24.79 -8.28 9.09
N GLY A 465 -26.08 -8.51 8.86
CA GLY A 465 -26.81 -8.05 7.67
C GLY A 465 -27.36 -9.17 6.78
N ASN A 466 -26.64 -9.54 5.71
CA ASN A 466 -27.06 -10.61 4.80
C ASN A 466 -25.96 -11.64 4.53
N GLY A 467 -26.37 -12.90 4.42
CA GLY A 467 -25.54 -14.08 4.25
C GLY A 467 -25.25 -14.73 5.58
N ASN A 468 -24.80 -15.98 5.53
CA ASN A 468 -24.63 -16.84 6.71
C ASN A 468 -23.45 -16.38 7.56
N ASP A 469 -23.74 -15.79 8.71
CA ASP A 469 -22.79 -15.09 9.58
C ASP A 469 -22.47 -15.88 10.87
N TRP A 470 -21.33 -15.57 11.47
CA TRP A 470 -20.86 -16.13 12.75
C TRP A 470 -20.62 -15.00 13.74
N ILE A 471 -21.43 -14.93 14.79
CA ILE A 471 -21.44 -13.80 15.73
C ILE A 471 -21.24 -14.29 17.16
N SER A 472 -20.37 -13.62 17.89
CA SER A 472 -20.24 -13.73 19.34
C SER A 472 -20.36 -12.35 19.96
N GLY A 473 -21.27 -12.20 20.93
CA GLY A 473 -21.31 -11.01 21.79
C GLY A 473 -19.99 -10.83 22.56
N GLY A 474 -19.45 -11.91 23.11
CA GLY A 474 -18.18 -11.91 23.84
C GLY A 474 -16.91 -11.99 22.97
N SER A 475 -15.78 -11.64 23.59
CA SER A 475 -14.42 -11.55 23.01
C SER A 475 -13.85 -12.80 22.33
N ARG A 476 -14.50 -13.98 22.43
CA ARG A 476 -13.88 -15.27 22.05
C ARG A 476 -14.88 -16.32 21.56
N ILE A 477 -14.75 -16.70 20.30
CA ILE A 477 -15.15 -18.02 19.79
C ILE A 477 -13.87 -18.86 19.71
N GLN A 478 -13.75 -19.91 20.55
CA GLN A 478 -12.65 -20.87 20.40
C GLN A 478 -13.06 -21.98 19.44
N THR A 479 -12.62 -21.83 18.19
CA THR A 479 -12.58 -22.93 17.22
C THR A 479 -11.27 -23.73 17.38
N ASP A 480 -11.31 -25.04 17.08
CA ASP A 480 -10.07 -25.80 16.91
C ASP A 480 -9.48 -25.64 15.49
N HIS A 481 -8.38 -26.35 15.22
CA HIS A 481 -7.74 -26.41 13.91
C HIS A 481 -8.62 -27.03 12.80
N SER A 482 -9.88 -27.40 13.09
CA SER A 482 -10.89 -27.90 12.15
C SER A 482 -12.19 -27.07 12.13
N GLY A 483 -12.20 -25.89 12.76
CA GLY A 483 -13.34 -24.96 12.75
C GLY A 483 -14.44 -25.26 13.77
N VAL A 484 -14.25 -26.24 14.66
CA VAL A 484 -15.28 -26.67 15.63
C VAL A 484 -15.29 -25.75 16.84
N VAL A 485 -16.45 -25.19 17.21
CA VAL A 485 -16.60 -24.45 18.48
C VAL A 485 -16.58 -25.45 19.64
N HIS A 486 -15.49 -25.47 20.42
CA HIS A 486 -15.31 -26.45 21.50
C HIS A 486 -15.92 -26.00 22.83
N THR A 487 -15.66 -24.75 23.23
CA THR A 487 -16.19 -24.13 24.45
C THR A 487 -16.05 -22.62 24.38
N ALA A 488 -17.10 -21.87 24.76
CA ALA A 488 -16.99 -20.45 25.10
C ALA A 488 -16.40 -20.29 26.52
N ALA A 489 -15.09 -20.49 26.69
CA ALA A 489 -14.38 -20.17 27.93
C ALA A 489 -12.84 -20.18 27.77
N VAL A 490 -12.18 -19.00 27.80
CA VAL A 490 -11.02 -18.72 28.69
C VAL A 490 -10.83 -17.19 28.84
N GLY A 491 -11.43 -16.58 29.87
CA GLY A 491 -11.10 -15.24 30.39
C GLY A 491 -11.56 -14.04 29.53
N GLY A 492 -12.10 -12.95 30.11
CA GLY A 492 -11.98 -12.48 31.50
C GLY A 492 -12.86 -13.14 32.57
N LYS A 493 -12.63 -12.79 33.85
CA LYS A 493 -13.44 -13.23 35.01
C LYS A 493 -14.51 -12.22 35.44
N ASN A 494 -14.58 -11.08 34.75
CA ASN A 494 -15.60 -10.05 34.83
C ASN A 494 -15.50 -9.33 33.48
N GLY A 495 -16.56 -9.23 32.68
CA GLY A 495 -16.42 -8.57 31.38
C GLY A 495 -17.68 -8.51 30.53
N ASP A 496 -18.23 -9.65 30.14
CA ASP A 496 -19.32 -9.72 29.16
C ASP A 496 -20.59 -9.01 29.69
N GLY A 497 -21.28 -8.32 28.78
CA GLY A 497 -22.40 -7.45 29.10
C GLY A 497 -23.74 -8.04 28.69
N ASN A 498 -24.77 -7.19 28.70
CA ASN A 498 -26.02 -7.52 28.02
C ASN A 498 -25.88 -7.06 26.57
N ASP A 499 -25.83 -7.99 25.61
CA ASP A 499 -25.60 -7.67 24.20
C ASP A 499 -26.90 -7.56 23.41
N ASN A 500 -26.88 -6.81 22.31
CA ASN A 500 -28.00 -6.67 21.38
C ASN A 500 -27.56 -7.04 19.97
N ILE A 501 -27.84 -8.28 19.57
CA ILE A 501 -27.42 -8.89 18.31
C ILE A 501 -28.62 -9.01 17.35
N ASN A 502 -28.38 -8.75 16.08
CA ASN A 502 -29.31 -8.97 14.98
C ASN A 502 -28.54 -9.50 13.77
N ALA A 503 -28.61 -10.79 13.48
CA ALA A 503 -27.83 -11.37 12.39
C ALA A 503 -28.39 -10.94 11.01
N GLY A 504 -29.65 -11.27 10.70
CA GLY A 504 -30.42 -10.57 9.65
C GLY A 504 -31.05 -11.51 8.62
N ASN A 505 -30.33 -11.84 7.55
CA ASN A 505 -30.81 -12.76 6.51
C ASN A 505 -29.70 -13.77 6.16
N GLY A 506 -29.75 -14.99 6.67
CA GLY A 506 -28.74 -16.02 6.47
C GLY A 506 -29.11 -17.23 7.30
N ASP A 507 -28.42 -18.36 7.12
CA ASP A 507 -28.44 -19.42 8.15
C ASP A 507 -27.28 -19.13 9.12
N ASP A 508 -27.57 -18.40 10.19
CA ASP A 508 -26.57 -17.73 11.04
C ASP A 508 -26.21 -18.54 12.30
N VAL A 509 -25.02 -18.30 12.86
CA VAL A 509 -24.55 -18.93 14.10
C VAL A 509 -24.21 -17.87 15.14
N ILE A 510 -24.98 -17.81 16.23
CA ILE A 510 -24.90 -16.71 17.21
C ILE A 510 -24.65 -17.24 18.62
N PHE A 511 -23.71 -16.61 19.32
CA PHE A 511 -23.41 -16.84 20.74
C PHE A 511 -23.60 -15.54 21.55
N GLY A 512 -24.50 -15.54 22.53
CA GLY A 512 -24.68 -14.42 23.49
C GLY A 512 -23.46 -14.27 24.38
N ASN A 513 -23.17 -15.32 25.17
CA ASN A 513 -22.07 -15.51 26.13
C ASN A 513 -22.50 -15.32 27.59
N GLU A 514 -21.80 -14.55 28.43
CA GLU A 514 -22.26 -14.23 29.79
C GLU A 514 -23.03 -12.90 29.77
N GLY A 515 -24.32 -12.90 30.11
CA GLY A 515 -25.10 -11.67 29.86
C GLY A 515 -26.57 -11.67 30.24
N GLY A 516 -27.33 -10.95 29.43
CA GLY A 516 -28.75 -10.68 29.60
C GLY A 516 -29.32 -10.23 28.28
N ASP A 517 -29.14 -11.07 27.27
CA ASP A 517 -28.92 -10.65 25.89
C ASP A 517 -30.22 -10.48 25.13
N LYS A 518 -30.15 -9.79 24.00
CA LYS A 518 -31.24 -9.69 23.03
C LYS A 518 -30.69 -10.08 21.68
N ILE A 519 -31.06 -11.28 21.22
CA ILE A 519 -30.56 -11.87 19.98
C ILE A 519 -31.73 -12.07 19.02
N GLN A 520 -31.59 -11.56 17.81
CA GLN A 520 -32.43 -11.91 16.67
C GLN A 520 -31.54 -12.64 15.66
N GLY A 521 -31.95 -13.83 15.23
CA GLY A 521 -31.43 -14.49 14.03
C GLY A 521 -31.88 -13.70 12.80
N GLY A 522 -32.95 -14.13 12.16
CA GLY A 522 -33.74 -13.29 11.26
C GLY A 522 -34.49 -14.07 10.21
N ASN A 523 -33.95 -14.15 8.99
CA ASN A 523 -34.52 -14.96 7.92
C ASN A 523 -33.49 -15.98 7.39
N GLY A 524 -33.72 -17.25 7.71
CA GLY A 524 -32.89 -18.41 7.35
C GLY A 524 -32.88 -19.42 8.50
N ASP A 525 -32.23 -20.57 8.35
CA ASP A 525 -32.28 -21.65 9.34
C ASP A 525 -31.22 -21.43 10.45
N ASP A 526 -31.54 -20.64 11.48
CA ASP A 526 -30.56 -20.08 12.43
C ASP A 526 -30.14 -21.01 13.59
N VAL A 527 -28.95 -20.78 14.15
CA VAL A 527 -28.44 -21.46 15.36
C VAL A 527 -28.06 -20.44 16.43
N ILE A 528 -28.87 -20.33 17.49
CA ILE A 528 -28.74 -19.33 18.55
C ILE A 528 -28.43 -20.00 19.89
N PHE A 529 -27.27 -19.66 20.48
CA PHE A 529 -26.89 -20.02 21.83
C PHE A 529 -26.90 -18.78 22.74
N GLY A 530 -27.93 -18.63 23.58
CA GLY A 530 -27.95 -17.57 24.60
C GLY A 530 -26.85 -17.73 25.66
N ASN A 531 -26.35 -18.96 25.86
CA ASN A 531 -25.34 -19.29 26.86
C ASN A 531 -25.77 -18.86 28.28
N SER A 532 -24.94 -18.14 29.03
CA SER A 532 -25.04 -17.94 30.48
C SER A 532 -25.68 -16.60 30.82
N GLY A 533 -27.00 -16.52 30.73
CA GLY A 533 -27.75 -15.33 31.08
C GLY A 533 -28.93 -15.58 32.01
N ASN A 534 -29.50 -14.48 32.53
CA ASN A 534 -30.70 -14.55 33.37
C ASN A 534 -31.93 -13.86 32.76
N THR A 535 -31.78 -13.10 31.68
CA THR A 535 -32.85 -12.23 31.18
C THR A 535 -32.88 -12.17 29.66
N ASP A 536 -32.41 -13.22 29.03
CA ASP A 536 -32.13 -13.33 27.60
C ASP A 536 -33.43 -13.32 26.80
N ARG A 537 -33.37 -12.78 25.59
CA ARG A 537 -34.49 -12.63 24.66
C ARG A 537 -34.01 -13.03 23.28
N LEU A 538 -34.22 -14.30 22.97
CA LEU A 538 -33.78 -14.96 21.75
C LEU A 538 -34.96 -15.06 20.78
N TYR A 539 -34.78 -14.64 19.54
CA TYR A 539 -35.78 -14.66 18.49
C TYR A 539 -35.15 -15.31 17.25
N GLY A 540 -35.65 -16.45 16.78
CA GLY A 540 -35.24 -17.02 15.50
C GLY A 540 -35.80 -16.21 14.32
N ASN A 541 -37.12 -15.96 14.38
CA ASN A 541 -37.99 -15.21 13.48
C ASN A 541 -38.53 -16.01 12.27
N SER A 542 -37.77 -16.22 11.20
CA SER A 542 -38.27 -16.92 10.00
C SER A 542 -37.27 -17.97 9.48
N GLY A 543 -37.50 -19.23 9.83
CA GLY A 543 -36.51 -20.29 9.61
C GLY A 543 -36.93 -21.60 10.24
N ALA A 544 -36.13 -22.65 10.08
CA ALA A 544 -36.17 -23.81 10.95
C ALA A 544 -35.07 -23.70 12.01
N ASP A 545 -35.36 -22.97 13.08
CA ASP A 545 -34.32 -22.43 13.98
C ASP A 545 -33.95 -23.39 15.12
N LEU A 546 -32.70 -23.38 15.54
CA LEU A 546 -32.21 -24.04 16.76
C LEU A 546 -31.84 -23.00 17.81
N ILE A 547 -32.64 -22.89 18.87
CA ILE A 547 -32.40 -21.96 19.98
C ILE A 547 -32.12 -22.73 21.27
N VAL A 548 -30.97 -22.46 21.89
CA VAL A 548 -30.53 -23.12 23.13
C VAL A 548 -30.12 -22.08 24.17
N ASP A 549 -30.67 -22.20 25.38
CA ASP A 549 -30.44 -21.26 26.47
C ASP A 549 -30.23 -21.98 27.82
N SER A 550 -29.42 -21.40 28.72
CA SER A 550 -29.15 -21.98 30.04
C SER A 550 -30.20 -21.66 31.12
N GLY A 551 -31.10 -20.70 30.86
CA GLY A 551 -32.25 -20.34 31.67
C GLY A 551 -31.94 -19.50 32.91
N GLY A 552 -32.88 -18.62 33.26
CA GLY A 552 -32.68 -17.61 34.31
C GLY A 552 -32.97 -18.08 35.74
N ASN A 553 -32.46 -17.32 36.73
CA ASN A 553 -32.53 -17.69 38.14
C ASN A 553 -33.93 -17.64 38.79
N SER A 554 -34.91 -16.95 38.20
CA SER A 554 -36.22 -16.72 38.81
C SER A 554 -37.29 -16.35 37.79
N TRP A 555 -38.58 -16.49 38.13
CA TRP A 555 -39.62 -16.29 37.11
C TRP A 555 -39.69 -14.84 36.57
N GLY A 556 -39.29 -13.85 37.38
CA GLY A 556 -39.18 -12.45 36.93
C GLY A 556 -37.96 -12.20 36.04
N ASN A 557 -36.86 -12.92 36.30
CA ASN A 557 -35.61 -12.91 35.55
C ASN A 557 -35.41 -14.31 34.93
N ARG A 558 -36.27 -14.60 33.95
CA ARG A 558 -36.26 -15.82 33.14
C ARG A 558 -35.75 -15.47 31.74
N ALA A 559 -35.00 -16.38 31.14
CA ALA A 559 -34.70 -16.31 29.72
C ALA A 559 -35.97 -16.55 28.90
N LYS A 560 -35.99 -16.02 27.68
CA LYS A 560 -37.14 -16.09 26.78
C LYS A 560 -36.67 -16.40 25.37
N ALA A 561 -37.32 -17.37 24.75
CA ALA A 561 -37.03 -17.77 23.39
C ALA A 561 -38.33 -17.85 22.58
N TRP A 562 -38.29 -17.28 21.38
CA TRP A 562 -39.32 -17.39 20.36
C TRP A 562 -38.66 -17.98 19.11
N GLY A 563 -39.22 -19.07 18.58
CA GLY A 563 -38.84 -19.59 17.26
C GLY A 563 -39.31 -18.60 16.22
N GLY A 564 -40.52 -18.77 15.71
CA GLY A 564 -41.25 -17.73 15.02
C GLY A 564 -42.15 -18.30 13.94
N SER A 565 -41.61 -18.46 12.73
CA SER A 565 -42.29 -19.09 11.62
C SER A 565 -41.39 -20.10 10.91
N GLY A 566 -41.75 -21.37 11.05
CA GLY A 566 -41.05 -22.51 10.46
C GLY A 566 -41.14 -23.73 11.38
N GLN A 567 -40.07 -24.50 11.53
CA GLN A 567 -40.10 -25.74 12.34
C GLN A 567 -38.95 -25.74 13.33
N ASP A 568 -39.21 -25.20 14.51
CA ASP A 568 -38.15 -24.74 15.40
C ASP A 568 -37.83 -25.77 16.49
N ILE A 569 -36.59 -25.75 16.97
CA ILE A 569 -36.10 -26.55 18.10
C ILE A 569 -35.64 -25.58 19.19
N ILE A 570 -36.40 -25.49 20.27
CA ILE A 570 -36.16 -24.54 21.36
C ILE A 570 -35.88 -25.30 22.66
N VAL A 571 -34.70 -25.14 23.22
CA VAL A 571 -34.20 -25.92 24.37
C VAL A 571 -33.78 -25.01 25.53
N CYS A 572 -34.42 -25.22 26.68
CA CYS A 572 -34.02 -24.67 27.97
C CYS A 572 -33.22 -25.74 28.74
N GLU A 573 -31.88 -25.62 28.79
CA GLU A 573 -31.00 -26.61 29.44
C GLU A 573 -31.15 -26.64 30.97
N SER A 574 -31.30 -25.47 31.58
CA SER A 574 -31.26 -25.23 33.02
C SER A 574 -32.22 -24.06 33.36
N GLY A 575 -32.30 -23.63 34.62
CA GLY A 575 -32.99 -22.39 34.99
C GLY A 575 -34.47 -22.30 34.61
N GLN A 576 -35.02 -21.10 34.71
CA GLN A 576 -36.41 -20.75 34.38
C GLN A 576 -36.45 -20.09 33.00
N CYS A 577 -37.33 -20.58 32.12
CA CYS A 577 -37.48 -20.10 30.75
C CYS A 577 -38.95 -19.84 30.37
N GLU A 578 -39.16 -19.09 29.30
CA GLU A 578 -40.43 -18.98 28.58
C GLU A 578 -40.15 -19.21 27.09
N LEU A 579 -40.59 -20.36 26.58
CA LEU A 579 -40.36 -20.82 25.22
C LEU A 579 -41.66 -20.72 24.41
N ASN A 580 -41.56 -20.19 23.20
CA ASN A 580 -42.68 -20.04 22.27
C ASN A 580 -42.26 -20.56 20.88
N GLY A 581 -42.95 -21.56 20.33
CA GLY A 581 -42.68 -22.05 18.98
C GLY A 581 -43.04 -21.01 17.94
N GLY A 582 -44.30 -20.59 17.98
CA GLY A 582 -44.84 -19.52 17.14
C GLY A 582 -45.78 -20.09 16.10
N GLY A 583 -45.23 -20.59 15.00
CA GLY A 583 -46.01 -21.24 13.96
C GLY A 583 -45.20 -22.10 12.99
N SER A 584 -45.22 -23.42 13.20
CA SER A 584 -45.81 -24.39 12.26
C SER A 584 -45.81 -25.79 12.90
N LYS A 585 -44.66 -26.29 13.35
CA LYS A 585 -44.53 -27.57 14.05
C LYS A 585 -43.23 -27.61 14.84
N ASP A 586 -43.33 -27.19 16.08
CA ASP A 586 -42.14 -26.81 16.84
C ASP A 586 -41.85 -27.84 17.94
N PHE A 587 -40.58 -28.03 18.27
CA PHE A 587 -40.12 -28.87 19.37
C PHE A 587 -39.58 -27.99 20.50
N LEU A 588 -40.36 -27.88 21.57
CA LEU A 588 -39.99 -27.10 22.76
C LEU A 588 -39.61 -28.07 23.87
N ALA A 589 -38.40 -27.97 24.40
CA ALA A 589 -37.90 -28.85 25.45
C ALA A 589 -37.35 -28.12 26.67
N THR A 590 -37.73 -28.62 27.84
CA THR A 590 -37.08 -28.29 29.12
C THR A 590 -36.28 -29.51 29.58
N ILE A 591 -35.09 -29.28 30.14
CA ILE A 591 -34.23 -30.33 30.71
C ILE A 591 -34.04 -30.14 32.23
N ALA A 592 -34.50 -28.99 32.75
CA ALA A 592 -34.34 -28.54 34.13
C ALA A 592 -35.43 -29.06 35.09
N THR A 593 -35.03 -29.80 36.12
CA THR A 593 -35.98 -30.51 37.00
C THR A 593 -36.71 -29.63 38.02
N TYR A 594 -36.19 -28.43 38.34
CA TYR A 594 -36.64 -27.61 39.48
C TYR A 594 -36.94 -26.15 39.12
N SER A 595 -37.50 -25.89 37.94
CA SER A 595 -37.83 -24.55 37.47
C SER A 595 -39.28 -24.38 37.06
N ASN A 596 -39.82 -23.18 37.27
CA ASN A 596 -41.03 -22.77 36.55
C ASN A 596 -40.65 -22.57 35.09
N VAL A 597 -41.44 -23.13 34.17
CA VAL A 597 -41.22 -22.96 32.72
C VAL A 597 -42.51 -22.60 32.03
N GLY A 598 -42.43 -21.68 31.07
CA GLY A 598 -43.51 -21.37 30.14
C GLY A 598 -43.30 -22.11 28.84
N LEU A 599 -44.24 -22.95 28.40
CA LEU A 599 -44.22 -23.60 27.09
C LEU A 599 -45.47 -23.22 26.30
N TYR A 600 -45.26 -22.57 25.16
CA TYR A 600 -46.31 -22.10 24.27
C TYR A 600 -46.00 -22.66 22.88
N GLY A 601 -46.76 -23.65 22.39
CA GLY A 601 -46.56 -24.20 21.04
C GLY A 601 -46.78 -23.11 19.99
N GLY A 602 -48.03 -22.79 19.72
CA GLY A 602 -48.41 -21.67 18.85
C GLY A 602 -49.52 -22.07 17.89
N ASP A 603 -49.34 -21.80 16.60
CA ASP A 603 -50.21 -22.29 15.54
C ASP A 603 -49.55 -23.46 14.81
N GLY A 604 -50.01 -24.70 15.04
CA GLY A 604 -49.33 -25.81 14.41
C GLY A 604 -49.66 -27.24 14.87
N GLY A 605 -48.61 -27.95 15.25
CA GLY A 605 -48.64 -29.39 15.50
C GLY A 605 -47.43 -29.77 16.33
N ASP A 606 -47.36 -29.18 17.50
CA ASP A 606 -46.10 -28.98 18.23
C ASP A 606 -45.82 -30.11 19.21
N ILE A 607 -44.56 -30.25 19.61
CA ILE A 607 -44.11 -31.22 20.60
C ILE A 607 -43.55 -30.46 21.80
N LEU A 608 -44.26 -30.56 22.94
CA LEU A 608 -43.91 -29.86 24.18
C LEU A 608 -43.34 -30.90 25.16
N PHE A 609 -42.02 -30.92 25.33
CA PHE A 609 -41.29 -31.84 26.20
C PHE A 609 -40.95 -31.16 27.54
N VAL A 610 -41.44 -31.74 28.64
CA VAL A 610 -41.25 -31.24 30.00
C VAL A 610 -40.46 -32.26 30.82
N ARG A 611 -39.39 -31.79 31.47
CA ARG A 611 -38.54 -32.61 32.34
C ARG A 611 -38.38 -32.01 33.73
N GLY A 612 -39.37 -32.16 34.59
CA GLY A 612 -39.26 -31.74 35.98
C GLY A 612 -40.52 -31.88 36.82
N ASP A 613 -40.36 -31.61 38.11
CA ASP A 613 -41.38 -31.70 39.16
C ASP A 613 -42.40 -30.53 39.11
N SER A 614 -42.06 -29.46 38.38
CA SER A 614 -42.81 -28.21 38.36
C SER A 614 -43.89 -28.22 37.27
N LEU A 615 -45.09 -27.72 37.60
CA LEU A 615 -46.14 -27.52 36.60
C LEU A 615 -45.72 -26.42 35.61
N PRO A 616 -45.64 -26.71 34.29
CA PRO A 616 -45.39 -25.70 33.29
C PRO A 616 -46.61 -24.80 33.13
N LEU A 617 -46.37 -23.54 32.81
CA LEU A 617 -47.39 -22.60 32.37
C LEU A 617 -47.45 -22.61 30.84
N GLY A 618 -48.62 -22.35 30.25
CA GLY A 618 -48.77 -22.11 28.81
C GLY A 618 -49.82 -22.97 28.14
N THR A 619 -49.62 -23.30 26.86
CA THR A 619 -50.60 -23.98 26.02
C THR A 619 -49.94 -24.62 24.79
N GLY A 620 -50.56 -25.65 24.20
CA GLY A 620 -50.19 -26.10 22.86
C GLY A 620 -50.55 -25.06 21.80
N GLY A 621 -51.69 -24.38 21.98
CA GLY A 621 -52.20 -23.37 21.04
C GLY A 621 -53.22 -23.96 20.06
N SER A 622 -53.10 -23.61 18.78
CA SER A 622 -53.97 -24.09 17.70
C SER A 622 -53.39 -25.33 17.04
N GLY A 623 -54.22 -26.35 16.81
CA GLY A 623 -53.85 -27.49 15.98
C GLY A 623 -53.89 -28.83 16.70
N ASN A 624 -52.83 -29.63 16.58
CA ASN A 624 -52.77 -31.01 17.11
C ASN A 624 -51.45 -31.27 17.86
N ASP A 625 -51.37 -30.70 19.05
CA ASP A 625 -50.14 -30.65 19.83
C ASP A 625 -49.95 -31.90 20.70
N LEU A 626 -48.69 -32.27 20.94
CA LEU A 626 -48.27 -33.42 21.72
C LEU A 626 -47.41 -32.96 22.90
N CYS A 627 -48.01 -32.91 24.09
CA CYS A 627 -47.25 -32.76 25.33
C CYS A 627 -46.70 -34.12 25.81
N TYR A 628 -45.42 -34.14 26.18
CA TYR A 628 -44.72 -35.27 26.78
C TYR A 628 -44.06 -34.85 28.10
N ASN A 629 -44.17 -35.70 29.11
CA ASN A 629 -43.52 -35.56 30.41
C ASN A 629 -42.79 -36.87 30.75
N GLU A 630 -41.50 -36.82 31.08
CA GLU A 630 -40.72 -38.02 31.47
C GLU A 630 -41.35 -38.80 32.64
N TRP A 631 -42.12 -38.13 33.51
CA TRP A 631 -42.63 -38.73 34.76
C TRP A 631 -44.01 -39.37 34.64
N ASN A 632 -44.61 -39.41 33.43
CA ASN A 632 -45.95 -39.96 33.17
C ASN A 632 -47.08 -39.33 34.02
N ASP A 633 -46.85 -38.19 34.66
CA ASP A 633 -47.89 -37.49 35.40
C ASP A 633 -48.89 -36.85 34.41
N SER A 634 -50.10 -37.38 34.39
CA SER A 634 -51.18 -36.96 33.49
C SER A 634 -51.64 -35.52 33.75
N ASP A 635 -51.34 -34.98 34.93
CA ASP A 635 -51.83 -33.68 35.34
C ASP A 635 -50.99 -32.56 34.72
N VAL A 636 -49.67 -32.74 34.58
CA VAL A 636 -48.73 -31.77 33.95
C VAL A 636 -49.23 -31.33 32.55
N CYS A 637 -49.48 -32.28 31.65
CA CYS A 637 -50.00 -31.97 30.31
C CYS A 637 -51.48 -31.56 30.29
N SER A 638 -52.21 -31.70 31.40
CA SER A 638 -53.59 -31.25 31.54
C SER A 638 -53.71 -29.76 31.88
N TYR A 639 -52.64 -29.11 32.35
CA TYR A 639 -52.62 -27.67 32.67
C TYR A 639 -52.39 -26.77 31.45
N LEU A 640 -51.89 -27.31 30.33
CA LEU A 640 -51.68 -26.57 29.08
C LEU A 640 -53.01 -26.39 28.33
N THR A 641 -53.57 -25.16 28.35
CA THR A 641 -55.00 -24.92 28.04
C THR A 641 -55.35 -24.83 26.54
N SER A 642 -55.16 -25.94 25.82
CA SER A 642 -55.87 -26.25 24.55
C SER A 642 -55.81 -27.73 24.15
N SER A 643 -54.96 -28.53 24.81
CA SER A 643 -54.66 -29.90 24.42
C SER A 643 -55.94 -30.77 24.39
N LYS A 644 -56.32 -31.24 23.19
CA LYS A 644 -57.46 -32.15 23.05
C LYS A 644 -57.14 -33.47 23.74
N LYS A 645 -57.65 -33.67 24.95
CA LYS A 645 -57.65 -34.96 25.66
C LYS A 645 -58.35 -36.05 24.83
N LYS A 646 -57.59 -36.70 23.93
CA LYS A 646 -58.01 -37.95 23.30
C LYS A 646 -57.68 -39.10 24.24
N GLY A 647 -58.57 -39.31 25.20
CA GLY A 647 -58.50 -40.45 26.11
C GLY A 647 -58.36 -41.75 25.34
N GLY A 648 -57.34 -42.54 25.67
CA GLY A 648 -57.20 -43.93 25.23
C GLY A 648 -56.58 -44.19 23.85
N TYR A 649 -55.53 -43.48 23.42
CA TYR A 649 -54.67 -43.93 22.28
C TYR A 649 -53.16 -43.60 22.41
N PHE A 650 -52.60 -43.71 23.63
CA PHE A 650 -51.19 -43.40 23.89
C PHE A 650 -50.16 -44.31 23.16
N ASP A 651 -50.50 -45.56 22.82
CA ASP A 651 -49.59 -46.49 22.10
C ASP A 651 -49.78 -46.51 20.56
N THR A 652 -50.60 -45.61 20.01
CA THR A 652 -50.83 -45.54 18.54
C THR A 652 -50.49 -44.18 17.93
N ALA A 653 -50.54 -43.09 18.70
CA ALA A 653 -50.01 -41.81 18.24
C ALA A 653 -48.48 -41.88 18.02
N VAL A 654 -47.73 -42.50 18.94
CA VAL A 654 -46.29 -42.77 18.80
C VAL A 654 -45.98 -43.61 17.55
N ARG A 655 -46.83 -44.61 17.24
CA ARG A 655 -46.68 -45.44 16.03
C ARG A 655 -47.16 -44.79 14.73
N LYS A 656 -47.97 -43.72 14.78
CA LYS A 656 -48.41 -42.96 13.58
C LYS A 656 -47.58 -41.72 13.30
N ALA A 657 -46.94 -41.14 14.33
CA ALA A 657 -45.74 -40.33 14.12
C ALA A 657 -44.66 -41.19 13.44
N GLY A 658 -44.39 -42.40 13.97
CA GLY A 658 -43.55 -43.42 13.34
C GLY A 658 -44.12 -44.08 12.06
N SER A 659 -45.22 -43.59 11.49
CA SER A 659 -45.70 -43.99 10.15
C SER A 659 -46.09 -42.78 9.28
N GLY A 660 -45.64 -41.58 9.67
CA GLY A 660 -45.97 -40.29 9.06
C GLY A 660 -44.77 -39.35 9.02
N MET A 661 -43.80 -39.52 9.93
CA MET A 661 -42.40 -39.24 9.64
C MET A 661 -42.03 -40.07 8.40
N SER A 662 -41.68 -39.40 7.31
CA SER A 662 -41.07 -40.09 6.18
C SER A 662 -39.76 -40.74 6.64
N SER A 663 -39.31 -41.79 5.95
CA SER A 663 -38.07 -42.50 6.28
C SER A 663 -36.82 -41.61 6.27
N ARG A 664 -36.90 -40.38 5.72
CA ARG A 664 -35.90 -39.30 5.89
C ARG A 664 -35.85 -38.76 7.33
N HIS A 665 -36.99 -38.38 7.91
CA HIS A 665 -37.04 -37.80 9.26
C HIS A 665 -36.71 -38.81 10.36
N GLU A 666 -37.03 -40.09 10.16
CA GLU A 666 -36.63 -41.15 11.10
C GLU A 666 -35.12 -41.48 11.02
N GLN A 667 -34.49 -41.23 9.86
CA GLN A 667 -33.04 -41.35 9.66
C GLN A 667 -32.26 -40.15 10.22
N ALA A 668 -32.83 -38.94 10.18
CA ALA A 668 -32.23 -37.74 10.76
C ALA A 668 -32.02 -37.86 12.29
N LEU A 669 -32.94 -38.51 13.01
CA LEU A 669 -32.92 -38.56 14.48
C LEU A 669 -32.53 -39.92 15.10
N LYS A 670 -32.61 -41.04 14.35
CA LYS A 670 -32.27 -42.42 14.78
C LYS A 670 -32.64 -42.75 16.25
N MET A 671 -33.87 -42.44 16.65
CA MET A 671 -34.34 -42.59 18.03
C MET A 671 -34.62 -44.05 18.45
N SER A 672 -34.49 -45.03 17.53
CA SER A 672 -34.86 -46.43 17.74
C SER A 672 -33.94 -47.24 18.68
N SER A 673 -32.80 -46.68 19.12
CA SER A 673 -31.82 -47.35 19.98
C SER A 673 -31.78 -46.84 21.44
N PHE A 674 -32.69 -45.95 21.85
CA PHE A 674 -32.74 -45.43 23.22
C PHE A 674 -33.24 -46.48 24.23
N ARG A 675 -32.33 -47.29 24.79
CA ARG A 675 -32.60 -48.07 26.01
C ARG A 675 -31.39 -48.15 26.98
N VAL A 676 -31.40 -47.23 27.95
CA VAL A 676 -30.95 -47.33 29.36
C VAL A 676 -29.66 -48.10 29.72
N HIS A 677 -28.61 -47.39 30.19
CA HIS A 677 -28.05 -47.63 31.55
C HIS A 677 -27.07 -46.54 32.05
N ASN A 678 -27.23 -46.17 33.33
CA ASN A 678 -26.27 -45.60 34.29
C ASN A 678 -25.07 -44.77 33.77
N GLY A 679 -25.20 -43.44 33.83
CA GLY A 679 -24.09 -42.49 33.63
C GLY A 679 -24.37 -41.49 32.52
N TYR A 680 -24.49 -40.22 32.87
CA TYR A 680 -24.89 -39.11 31.99
C TYR A 680 -23.95 -38.89 30.78
N SER A 681 -24.39 -39.21 29.55
CA SER A 681 -23.85 -38.64 28.28
C SER A 681 -24.56 -39.12 26.98
N THR A 682 -25.80 -38.68 26.69
CA THR A 682 -26.44 -39.00 25.39
C THR A 682 -27.16 -37.84 24.69
N PHE A 683 -27.85 -36.95 25.41
CA PHE A 683 -28.44 -35.74 24.80
C PHE A 683 -27.38 -34.64 24.67
N LYS A 684 -26.73 -34.26 25.78
CA LYS A 684 -25.70 -33.21 25.83
C LYS A 684 -24.48 -33.52 24.93
N GLN A 685 -24.10 -34.80 24.80
CA GLN A 685 -23.04 -35.24 23.90
C GLN A 685 -23.42 -35.10 22.41
N ARG A 686 -24.72 -35.16 22.07
CA ARG A 686 -25.21 -35.12 20.67
C ARG A 686 -25.63 -33.73 20.21
N MET A 687 -26.04 -32.85 21.13
CA MET A 687 -26.04 -31.40 20.87
C MET A 687 -24.61 -30.95 20.49
N ALA A 688 -23.59 -31.46 21.17
CA ALA A 688 -22.20 -31.23 20.78
C ALA A 688 -21.80 -31.93 19.45
N ASP A 689 -22.40 -33.07 19.09
CA ASP A 689 -22.16 -33.71 17.78
C ASP A 689 -22.76 -32.92 16.61
N LEU A 690 -23.91 -32.27 16.80
CA LEU A 690 -24.52 -31.37 15.79
C LEU A 690 -23.56 -30.23 15.41
N VAL A 691 -22.74 -29.75 16.35
CA VAL A 691 -21.78 -28.66 16.18
C VAL A 691 -20.37 -29.16 15.78
N ASN A 692 -20.18 -30.47 15.52
CA ASN A 692 -18.84 -31.04 15.31
C ASN A 692 -18.27 -30.86 13.88
N ALA A 693 -16.98 -31.19 13.72
CA ALA A 693 -16.21 -30.98 12.49
C ALA A 693 -16.86 -31.57 11.24
N LYS A 694 -17.66 -32.63 11.39
CA LYS A 694 -18.32 -33.28 10.27
C LYS A 694 -19.51 -32.48 9.75
N THR A 695 -20.22 -31.77 10.63
CA THR A 695 -21.28 -30.83 10.23
C THR A 695 -20.68 -29.59 9.58
N PHE A 696 -19.61 -29.01 10.16
CA PHE A 696 -18.91 -27.86 9.59
C PHE A 696 -18.35 -28.18 8.18
N ASN A 697 -17.67 -29.31 8.01
CA ASN A 697 -17.18 -29.74 6.69
C ASN A 697 -18.32 -30.09 5.71
N ALA A 698 -19.45 -30.63 6.19
CA ALA A 698 -20.62 -30.88 5.34
C ALA A 698 -21.26 -29.57 4.87
N TRP A 699 -21.45 -28.59 5.77
CA TRP A 699 -21.95 -27.25 5.47
C TRP A 699 -21.04 -26.53 4.47
N GLN A 700 -19.73 -26.49 4.74
CA GLN A 700 -18.73 -25.88 3.86
C GLN A 700 -18.69 -26.51 2.45
N SER A 701 -18.98 -27.81 2.34
CA SER A 701 -19.07 -28.52 1.04
C SER A 701 -20.45 -28.47 0.37
N ASN A 702 -21.48 -27.91 1.03
CA ASN A 702 -22.84 -27.76 0.50
C ASN A 702 -23.37 -26.30 0.58
N ARG A 703 -22.50 -25.28 0.65
CA ARG A 703 -22.81 -23.84 0.86
C ARG A 703 -23.85 -23.16 -0.05
N SER A 704 -24.48 -23.89 -0.97
CA SER A 704 -25.47 -23.41 -1.95
C SER A 704 -26.81 -24.15 -1.85
N LYS A 705 -27.03 -24.85 -0.73
CA LYS A 705 -28.15 -25.75 -0.48
C LYS A 705 -28.59 -25.61 0.98
N SER A 706 -29.89 -25.48 1.21
CA SER A 706 -30.43 -25.35 2.58
C SER A 706 -30.22 -26.62 3.41
N ILE A 707 -30.49 -26.54 4.72
CA ILE A 707 -30.27 -27.64 5.68
C ILE A 707 -31.02 -28.94 5.31
N TYR A 708 -32.05 -28.86 4.46
CA TYR A 708 -32.78 -29.99 3.89
C TYR A 708 -31.98 -30.88 2.92
N ASP A 709 -30.95 -30.32 2.28
CA ASP A 709 -30.10 -30.98 1.28
C ASP A 709 -28.77 -31.52 1.86
N LEU A 710 -28.48 -31.20 3.14
CA LEU A 710 -27.32 -31.62 3.92
C LEU A 710 -27.44 -33.06 4.52
N GLN A 711 -28.07 -33.99 3.77
CA GLN A 711 -28.45 -35.35 4.22
C GLN A 711 -27.32 -36.38 4.32
#